data_AF-A0A1M4VHD2-F1
#
_entry.id   AF-A0A1M4VHD2-F1
#
_cell.length_a   1.000
_cell.length_b   1.000
_cell.length_c   1.000
_cell.angle_alpha   90.00
_cell.angle_beta   90.00
_cell.angle_gamma   90.00
#
_symmetry.space_group_name_H-M   'P 1'
#
loop_
_entity.id
_entity.type
_entity.pdbx_description
1 polymer ?
#
loop_
_entity_poly.entity_id
_entity_poly.type
_entity_poly.pdbx_seq_one_letter_code
_entity_poly.pdbx_strand_id
1 'polypeptide(L)'
;MPPALGFALFTLGAPLGLVNFVTIGFGATVLNALGAAALGIGASLVSSYLNKNSTPKAEDGKYNLKQNVPPLCRIYGRVKKGGDYVLLEEAGGFAYHIIVHAGHRVEAYVEHWLHDDLVTHDGAGIVTDPAHYYPYVGINDQLGYDVSTAYSQVVAAFPDIWTDDHRGDGLASIVMTCGSPSSEDLQTVYPNNMPVHTAVIDGALIYDPRDGVTRFSSNLALIRADHLRHPSGGAKLGMDDLYWPDWQTAANICDEWVTNREGGSVRRYHGGLWYRYSNDQVEVGRLIDQAAELVIYERPDGKIGVHAGHYVEPDIRLTANDIISHQFDANRRRASNVVAVRGRYTDPSQGFNTVDAAIYGIPYATDETERTRTFDNQVVQDHNHSARLQKITYIRANAPRVSFTAHYEAARNVPYRRFVRVHLPPTMVEAVVEITGRPKLSLVNLTYSFEGIVVPASLYDFDAATEEGVPGGSITPVAPGGTPVPTGFAVTIETAALSGGQQAAYALATWDHVSDILRYELTWQLTSGGAITSAVSASGEDEVRTSYLADGSEYEFRLRAWSPGGGKSDWTSYVIRTATADPTAPPVPAAVSSDDGAGSAVLHWTTPNSTNFASTLIYRNAVNDFATATLVDAIYSGPSLVRSYADAPAAGTYYYWLTSANFSGVESAAVATGATIVS
;
A
#
# COMPACT_ATOMS: atom_id res chain seq x y z
N MET A 1 30.03 -26.31 68.74
CA MET A 1 30.13 -26.94 67.41
C MET A 1 30.13 -25.83 66.36
N PRO A 2 31.18 -25.74 65.54
CA PRO A 2 31.33 -24.87 64.34
C PRO A 2 30.63 -25.54 63.13
N PRO A 3 30.77 -25.14 61.84
CA PRO A 3 31.57 -24.08 61.17
C PRO A 3 30.71 -23.13 60.27
N ALA A 4 31.12 -21.98 59.73
CA ALA A 4 32.38 -21.37 59.29
C ALA A 4 32.67 -21.46 57.76
N LEU A 5 33.12 -20.31 57.21
CA LEU A 5 34.08 -20.10 56.09
C LEU A 5 33.56 -20.27 54.64
N GLY A 6 33.93 -19.42 53.66
CA GLY A 6 34.91 -18.32 53.58
C GLY A 6 34.69 -17.47 52.31
N PHE A 7 34.97 -16.16 52.34
CA PHE A 7 36.22 -15.48 51.90
C PHE A 7 36.48 -15.54 50.37
N ALA A 8 36.91 -14.50 49.64
CA ALA A 8 37.04 -13.06 49.83
C ALA A 8 37.51 -12.42 48.50
N LEU A 9 37.15 -11.15 48.32
CA LEU A 9 37.82 -10.03 47.64
C LEU A 9 39.06 -10.30 46.75
N PHE A 10 39.08 -9.66 45.57
CA PHE A 10 40.15 -8.69 45.27
C PHE A 10 39.61 -7.53 44.41
N THR A 11 39.98 -6.33 44.84
CA THR A 11 39.60 -4.97 44.40
C THR A 11 40.59 -4.36 43.40
N LEU A 12 40.12 -3.40 42.58
CA LEU A 12 40.78 -2.16 42.06
C LEU A 12 40.15 -1.80 40.69
N GLY A 13 39.54 -0.66 40.35
CA GLY A 13 39.35 0.65 40.97
C GLY A 13 39.49 1.76 39.90
N ALA A 14 38.38 2.37 39.42
CA ALA A 14 38.26 3.74 38.85
C ALA A 14 36.79 4.06 38.46
N PRO A 15 36.34 5.34 38.48
CA PRO A 15 34.98 5.71 38.91
C PRO A 15 33.97 5.96 37.76
N LEU A 16 32.72 5.54 37.98
CA LEU A 16 31.54 5.98 37.23
C LEU A 16 30.90 7.17 37.98
N GLY A 17 30.84 8.33 37.32
CA GLY A 17 30.12 9.51 37.79
C GLY A 17 28.62 9.33 37.61
N LEU A 18 27.88 9.55 38.70
CA LEU A 18 26.42 9.50 38.81
C LEU A 18 25.70 10.44 37.84
N VAL A 19 24.64 9.95 37.20
CA VAL A 19 23.57 10.76 36.59
C VAL A 19 22.28 10.48 37.36
N ASN A 20 21.77 11.48 38.07
CA ASN A 20 20.51 11.40 38.82
C ASN A 20 19.33 11.28 37.86
N PHE A 21 18.62 10.15 37.88
CA PHE A 21 17.29 10.02 37.29
C PHE A 21 16.25 10.51 38.30
N VAL A 22 15.53 11.58 37.94
CA VAL A 22 14.32 12.01 38.65
C VAL A 22 13.15 11.16 38.12
N THR A 23 12.63 10.32 39.00
CA THR A 23 11.40 9.53 38.82
C THR A 23 10.18 10.44 38.98
N ILE A 24 9.41 10.66 37.91
CA ILE A 24 8.04 11.20 37.99
C ILE A 24 7.09 10.03 37.78
N GLY A 25 6.33 9.72 38.84
CA GLY A 25 5.46 8.54 38.94
C GLY A 25 4.19 8.65 38.09
N PHE A 26 3.81 7.50 37.52
CA PHE A 26 2.50 7.23 36.94
C PHE A 26 1.44 7.13 38.04
N GLY A 27 0.36 7.89 37.91
CA GLY A 27 -0.90 7.68 38.62
C GLY A 27 -1.95 7.16 37.65
N ALA A 28 -2.27 5.87 37.75
CA ALA A 28 -3.31 5.21 36.98
C ALA A 28 -4.71 5.54 37.53
N THR A 29 -5.71 5.69 36.65
CA THR A 29 -7.08 5.26 36.96
C THR A 29 -7.58 4.45 35.77
N VAL A 30 -8.06 3.26 36.10
CA VAL A 30 -8.28 2.08 35.27
C VAL A 30 -9.73 2.06 34.79
N LEU A 31 -9.99 1.71 33.52
CA LEU A 31 -11.06 0.77 33.18
C LEU A 31 -10.64 -0.14 32.01
N ASN A 32 -10.22 -1.34 32.42
CA ASN A 32 -10.14 -2.66 31.75
C ASN A 32 -11.24 -2.93 30.70
N ALA A 33 -11.17 -3.85 29.73
CA ALA A 33 -10.18 -4.80 29.18
C ALA A 33 -10.88 -5.46 27.96
N LEU A 34 -10.24 -5.83 26.84
CA LEU A 34 -9.59 -7.12 26.52
C LEU A 34 -9.27 -7.06 25.00
N GLY A 35 -8.15 -7.48 24.41
CA GLY A 35 -6.94 -8.14 24.86
C GLY A 35 -6.21 -8.82 23.67
N ALA A 36 -4.96 -8.42 23.46
CA ALA A 36 -3.82 -9.19 22.91
C ALA A 36 -3.71 -9.56 21.40
N ALA A 37 -2.96 -8.74 20.65
CA ALA A 37 -1.79 -9.17 19.86
C ALA A 37 -0.96 -7.93 19.42
N ALA A 38 -0.09 -7.44 20.31
CA ALA A 38 0.86 -6.36 20.02
C ALA A 38 2.22 -6.69 20.65
N LEU A 39 2.97 -7.57 19.98
CA LEU A 39 4.39 -7.80 20.24
C LEU A 39 5.08 -7.89 18.88
N GLY A 40 5.73 -6.80 18.45
CA GLY A 40 6.45 -6.84 17.18
C GLY A 40 7.02 -5.55 16.61
N ILE A 41 6.85 -4.36 17.19
CA ILE A 41 7.53 -3.13 16.70
C ILE A 41 7.90 -2.26 17.91
N GLY A 42 8.99 -2.63 18.59
CA GLY A 42 9.40 -2.01 19.86
C GLY A 42 10.87 -1.57 19.91
N ALA A 43 11.50 -1.31 18.77
CA ALA A 43 12.92 -0.93 18.70
C ALA A 43 13.25 0.33 17.88
N SER A 44 12.31 0.88 17.09
CA SER A 44 12.58 2.10 16.27
C SER A 44 12.20 3.40 16.98
N LEU A 45 11.22 3.40 17.89
CA LEU A 45 10.76 4.64 18.53
C LEU A 45 11.72 5.19 19.59
N VAL A 46 12.50 4.34 20.28
CA VAL A 46 13.43 4.81 21.33
C VAL A 46 14.72 5.42 20.76
N SER A 47 15.12 5.07 19.54
CA SER A 47 16.28 5.69 18.87
C SER A 47 15.99 7.12 18.39
N SER A 48 14.75 7.40 17.98
CA SER A 48 14.32 8.75 17.53
C SER A 48 14.33 9.82 18.63
N TYR A 49 14.36 9.42 19.90
CA TYR A 49 14.42 10.36 21.04
C TYR A 49 15.83 10.64 21.56
N LEU A 50 16.85 9.90 21.10
CA LEU A 50 18.25 10.06 21.55
C LEU A 50 19.09 10.96 20.64
N ASN A 51 18.59 11.34 19.45
CA ASN A 51 19.19 12.34 18.57
C ASN A 51 18.13 13.37 18.14
N LYS A 52 17.75 14.29 19.04
CA LYS A 52 16.92 15.45 18.68
C LYS A 52 17.75 16.38 17.77
N ASN A 53 17.56 16.27 16.46
CA ASN A 53 17.68 17.31 15.42
C ASN A 53 18.09 16.76 14.04
N SER A 54 18.32 15.45 13.87
CA SER A 54 18.73 14.90 12.58
C SER A 54 17.64 14.97 11.51
N THR A 55 18.04 15.15 10.25
CA THR A 55 17.13 15.22 9.10
C THR A 55 16.41 13.87 8.92
N PRO A 56 15.07 13.85 8.82
CA PRO A 56 14.29 12.61 8.74
C PRO A 56 14.57 11.82 7.46
N LYS A 57 14.51 10.49 7.56
CA LYS A 57 14.46 9.59 6.41
C LYS A 57 13.10 9.65 5.73
N ALA A 58 13.06 9.25 4.46
CA ALA A 58 11.80 9.18 3.71
C ALA A 58 10.74 8.32 4.45
N GLU A 59 11.18 7.22 5.05
CA GLU A 59 10.35 6.31 5.86
C GLU A 59 9.79 6.93 7.15
N ASP A 60 10.51 7.87 7.78
CA ASP A 60 10.07 8.53 9.01
C ASP A 60 8.81 9.40 8.78
N GLY A 61 8.54 9.73 7.53
CA GLY A 61 7.40 10.54 7.11
C GLY A 61 6.14 9.74 6.88
N LYS A 62 6.14 8.39 6.99
CA LYS A 62 4.99 7.55 6.60
C LYS A 62 3.83 7.52 7.58
N TYR A 63 3.95 8.20 8.73
CA TYR A 63 2.94 8.19 9.78
C TYR A 63 2.43 9.59 10.06
N ASN A 64 1.12 9.67 10.33
CA ASN A 64 0.52 10.91 10.78
C ASN A 64 0.72 11.10 12.29
N LEU A 65 1.25 12.26 12.69
CA LEU A 65 1.53 12.55 14.09
C LEU A 65 0.41 13.38 14.73
N LYS A 66 0.02 13.01 15.95
CA LYS A 66 -0.80 13.83 16.85
C LYS A 66 0.11 14.47 17.89
N GLN A 67 0.33 15.77 17.78
CA GLN A 67 1.14 16.55 18.70
C GLN A 67 0.43 17.88 18.99
N ASN A 68 0.59 18.42 20.20
CA ASN A 68 -0.08 19.66 20.60
C ASN A 68 0.29 20.86 19.69
N VAL A 69 1.55 20.94 19.24
CA VAL A 69 2.03 21.91 18.24
C VAL A 69 3.15 21.26 17.41
N PRO A 70 2.85 20.68 16.23
CA PRO A 70 3.88 20.12 15.37
C PRO A 70 4.73 21.23 14.71
N PRO A 71 6.05 21.06 14.57
CA PRO A 71 6.87 21.99 13.81
C PRO A 71 6.52 21.93 12.31
N LEU A 72 6.51 23.08 11.66
CA LEU A 72 6.27 23.19 10.22
C LEU A 72 7.29 22.38 9.42
N CYS A 73 6.85 21.85 8.28
CA CYS A 73 7.66 21.06 7.36
C CYS A 73 7.90 21.80 6.04
N ARG A 74 9.08 21.62 5.44
CA ARG A 74 9.38 22.01 4.06
C ARG A 74 9.62 20.76 3.22
N ILE A 75 9.06 20.75 2.02
CA ILE A 75 9.17 19.68 1.04
C ILE A 75 9.81 20.24 -0.24
N TYR A 76 10.84 19.55 -0.74
CA TYR A 76 11.51 19.83 -2.00
C TYR A 76 11.49 18.61 -2.91
N GLY A 77 11.38 18.85 -4.22
CA GLY A 77 11.20 17.78 -5.20
C GLY A 77 9.92 16.97 -4.94
N ARG A 78 9.88 15.74 -5.43
CA ARG A 78 8.77 14.82 -5.21
C ARG A 78 9.10 13.90 -4.03
N VAL A 79 8.22 13.79 -3.05
CA VAL A 79 8.41 12.88 -1.89
C VAL A 79 7.09 12.24 -1.47
N LYS A 80 7.13 11.05 -0.86
CA LYS A 80 5.99 10.48 -0.13
C LYS A 80 6.09 10.83 1.36
N LYS A 81 5.04 11.44 1.90
CA LYS A 81 4.97 11.88 3.31
C LYS A 81 3.51 11.93 3.78
N GLY A 82 3.27 11.53 5.03
CA GLY A 82 2.06 11.81 5.82
C GLY A 82 2.18 13.13 6.58
N GLY A 83 1.07 13.68 7.05
CA GLY A 83 1.03 14.99 7.68
C GLY A 83 0.87 14.98 9.20
N ASP A 84 0.75 16.17 9.76
CA ASP A 84 0.46 16.36 11.18
C ASP A 84 -1.03 16.72 11.35
N TYR A 85 -1.69 16.11 12.34
CA TYR A 85 -3.10 16.34 12.61
C TYR A 85 -3.33 17.73 13.22
N VAL A 86 -4.27 18.48 12.65
CA VAL A 86 -4.74 19.77 13.19
C VAL A 86 -6.16 19.66 13.74
N LEU A 87 -7.01 18.83 13.11
CA LEU A 87 -8.35 18.52 13.60
C LEU A 87 -8.61 17.03 13.45
N LEU A 88 -9.22 16.44 14.47
CA LEU A 88 -9.79 15.11 14.43
C LEU A 88 -11.04 15.09 15.31
N GLU A 89 -12.20 15.19 14.69
CA GLU A 89 -13.49 15.22 15.39
C GLU A 89 -14.52 14.37 14.64
N GLU A 90 -15.55 13.93 15.35
CA GLU A 90 -16.63 13.10 14.80
C GLU A 90 -17.97 13.84 14.85
N ALA A 91 -18.71 13.81 13.74
CA ALA A 91 -20.09 14.31 13.69
C ALA A 91 -20.91 13.48 12.71
N GLY A 92 -22.13 13.11 13.11
CA GLY A 92 -23.09 12.45 12.23
C GLY A 92 -22.63 11.10 11.67
N GLY A 93 -21.77 10.36 12.39
CA GLY A 93 -21.20 9.08 11.94
C GLY A 93 -20.01 9.23 11.00
N PHE A 94 -19.52 10.44 10.74
CA PHE A 94 -18.30 10.72 9.98
C PHE A 94 -17.20 11.26 10.89
N ALA A 95 -16.00 10.69 10.78
CA ALA A 95 -14.79 11.27 11.34
C ALA A 95 -14.15 12.22 10.33
N TYR A 96 -13.83 13.44 10.75
CA TYR A 96 -13.19 14.47 9.94
C TYR A 96 -11.75 14.65 10.39
N HIS A 97 -10.82 14.52 9.45
CA HIS A 97 -9.39 14.60 9.68
C HIS A 97 -8.84 15.78 8.88
N ILE A 98 -8.28 16.80 9.55
CA ILE A 98 -7.48 17.83 8.86
C ILE A 98 -6.02 17.53 9.10
N ILE A 99 -5.29 17.31 8.01
CA ILE A 99 -3.90 16.86 8.02
C ILE A 99 -3.05 17.84 7.22
N VAL A 100 -2.07 18.47 7.88
CA VAL A 100 -1.14 19.42 7.25
C VAL A 100 0.14 18.71 6.85
N HIS A 101 0.50 18.78 5.58
CA HIS A 101 1.66 18.08 5.03
C HIS A 101 2.90 18.97 4.96
N ALA A 102 2.72 20.25 4.58
CA ALA A 102 3.80 21.22 4.43
C ALA A 102 3.39 22.63 4.87
N GLY A 103 4.34 23.37 5.44
CA GLY A 103 4.19 24.78 5.83
C GLY A 103 4.54 25.76 4.71
N HIS A 104 4.18 25.43 3.47
CA HIS A 104 4.31 26.28 2.29
C HIS A 104 3.40 25.75 1.18
N ARG A 105 3.24 26.57 0.13
CA ARG A 105 2.58 26.14 -1.11
C ARG A 105 3.32 24.97 -1.77
N VAL A 106 2.60 23.90 -2.07
CA VAL A 106 3.06 22.77 -2.89
C VAL A 106 2.54 22.95 -4.32
N GLU A 107 3.19 22.29 -5.29
CA GLU A 107 2.71 22.30 -6.68
C GLU A 107 1.46 21.43 -6.82
N ALA A 108 1.51 20.20 -6.31
CA ALA A 108 0.42 19.24 -6.44
C ALA A 108 0.52 18.10 -5.43
N TYR A 109 -0.65 17.57 -5.04
CA TYR A 109 -0.79 16.21 -4.52
C TYR A 109 -0.91 15.26 -5.71
N VAL A 110 0.11 14.44 -5.93
CA VAL A 110 0.22 13.57 -7.13
C VAL A 110 -0.54 12.27 -6.91
N GLU A 111 -0.40 11.69 -5.72
CA GLU A 111 -1.06 10.45 -5.33
C GLU A 111 -1.50 10.53 -3.87
N HIS A 112 -2.64 9.92 -3.55
CA HIS A 112 -3.10 9.72 -2.19
C HIS A 112 -3.05 8.24 -1.85
N TRP A 113 -2.62 7.95 -0.63
CA TRP A 113 -2.47 6.61 -0.12
C TRP A 113 -3.20 6.50 1.22
N LEU A 114 -3.96 5.43 1.41
CA LEU A 114 -4.59 5.09 2.68
C LEU A 114 -3.93 3.80 3.17
N HIS A 115 -3.13 3.90 4.23
CA HIS A 115 -2.21 2.85 4.63
C HIS A 115 -1.27 2.46 3.47
N ASP A 116 -1.45 1.25 2.92
CA ASP A 116 -0.67 0.71 1.80
C ASP A 116 -1.45 0.72 0.47
N ASP A 117 -2.68 1.21 0.45
CA ASP A 117 -3.51 1.27 -0.76
C ASP A 117 -3.36 2.62 -1.47
N LEU A 118 -3.02 2.58 -2.76
CA LEU A 118 -3.11 3.75 -3.64
C LEU A 118 -4.59 4.05 -3.92
N VAL A 119 -4.99 5.29 -3.74
CA VAL A 119 -6.39 5.70 -3.79
C VAL A 119 -6.66 6.67 -4.91
N THR A 120 -7.79 6.47 -5.60
CA THR A 120 -8.36 7.43 -6.56
C THR A 120 -9.68 7.99 -6.05
N HIS A 121 -9.93 9.27 -6.33
CA HIS A 121 -11.14 9.97 -5.92
C HIS A 121 -11.79 10.69 -7.10
N ASP A 122 -13.11 10.92 -7.01
CA ASP A 122 -13.88 11.62 -8.03
C ASP A 122 -13.78 13.16 -7.90
N GLY A 123 -14.47 13.90 -8.78
CA GLY A 123 -14.46 15.37 -8.74
C GLY A 123 -15.10 15.99 -7.49
N ALA A 124 -15.82 15.21 -6.67
CA ALA A 124 -16.34 15.64 -5.39
C ALA A 124 -15.39 15.31 -4.22
N GLY A 125 -14.34 14.53 -4.47
CA GLY A 125 -13.39 14.05 -3.47
C GLY A 125 -13.75 12.70 -2.88
N ILE A 126 -14.79 12.00 -3.34
CA ILE A 126 -15.14 10.68 -2.82
C ILE A 126 -14.20 9.63 -3.41
N VAL A 127 -13.64 8.79 -2.56
CA VAL A 127 -12.76 7.68 -2.95
C VAL A 127 -13.55 6.63 -3.71
N THR A 128 -13.12 6.34 -4.94
CA THR A 128 -13.76 5.36 -5.84
C THR A 128 -12.97 4.07 -5.97
N ASP A 129 -11.65 4.10 -5.79
CA ASP A 129 -10.79 2.93 -5.82
C ASP A 129 -9.73 3.02 -4.70
N PRO A 130 -9.45 1.92 -3.96
CA PRO A 130 -10.11 0.62 -3.99
C PRO A 130 -11.61 0.66 -3.66
N ALA A 131 -12.40 -0.19 -4.31
CA ALA A 131 -13.87 -0.21 -4.18
C ALA A 131 -14.38 -0.38 -2.74
N HIS A 132 -13.59 -0.96 -1.84
CA HIS A 132 -13.98 -1.15 -0.44
C HIS A 132 -14.06 0.16 0.36
N TYR A 133 -13.38 1.23 -0.07
CA TYR A 133 -13.51 2.55 0.55
C TYR A 133 -14.72 3.35 0.03
N TYR A 134 -15.33 2.95 -1.09
CA TYR A 134 -16.49 3.66 -1.64
C TYR A 134 -17.79 3.26 -0.90
N PRO A 135 -18.68 4.21 -0.56
CA PRO A 135 -18.56 5.68 -0.65
C PRO A 135 -18.12 6.31 0.70
N TYR A 136 -17.44 5.53 1.55
CA TYR A 136 -17.20 5.88 2.94
C TYR A 136 -16.07 6.89 3.15
N VAL A 137 -15.07 6.92 2.27
CA VAL A 137 -13.93 7.83 2.41
C VAL A 137 -14.02 8.98 1.42
N GLY A 138 -13.80 10.20 1.90
CA GLY A 138 -13.62 11.41 1.09
C GLY A 138 -12.27 12.07 1.35
N ILE A 139 -11.68 12.67 0.33
CA ILE A 139 -10.41 13.40 0.36
C ILE A 139 -10.59 14.68 -0.46
N ASN A 140 -10.32 15.84 0.15
CA ASN A 140 -10.15 17.09 -0.57
C ASN A 140 -8.87 17.77 -0.11
N ASP A 141 -8.04 18.21 -1.06
CA ASP A 141 -6.76 18.83 -0.79
C ASP A 141 -6.77 20.36 -1.02
N GLN A 142 -5.82 21.02 -0.39
CA GLN A 142 -5.50 22.43 -0.56
C GLN A 142 -4.00 22.57 -0.71
N LEU A 143 -3.57 23.24 -1.78
CA LEU A 143 -2.15 23.35 -2.13
C LEU A 143 -1.35 24.31 -1.22
N GLY A 144 -2.01 25.03 -0.30
CA GLY A 144 -1.37 25.97 0.61
C GLY A 144 -1.14 27.36 0.01
N TYR A 145 -2.19 27.94 -0.59
CA TYR A 145 -2.16 29.32 -1.09
C TYR A 145 -1.95 30.33 0.05
N ASP A 146 -1.42 31.52 -0.27
CA ASP A 146 -1.20 32.59 0.71
C ASP A 146 -2.50 33.01 1.42
N VAL A 147 -3.63 32.90 0.70
CA VAL A 147 -4.97 32.99 1.25
C VAL A 147 -5.70 31.72 0.83
N SER A 148 -5.89 30.80 1.78
CA SER A 148 -6.59 29.54 1.57
C SER A 148 -8.09 29.71 1.85
N THR A 149 -8.87 28.67 1.63
CA THR A 149 -10.28 28.61 2.03
C THR A 149 -10.47 27.52 3.07
N ALA A 150 -11.25 27.80 4.12
CA ALA A 150 -11.63 26.77 5.08
C ALA A 150 -12.41 25.65 4.38
N TYR A 151 -12.25 24.41 4.86
CA TYR A 151 -13.00 23.27 4.34
C TYR A 151 -14.48 23.39 4.73
N SER A 152 -15.32 23.74 3.75
CA SER A 152 -16.76 24.00 3.95
C SER A 152 -17.49 22.84 4.64
N GLN A 153 -17.12 21.59 4.33
CA GLN A 153 -17.67 20.39 4.98
C GLN A 153 -17.37 20.31 6.47
N VAL A 154 -16.19 20.78 6.90
CA VAL A 154 -15.81 20.80 8.32
C VAL A 154 -16.48 21.97 9.04
N VAL A 155 -16.54 23.14 8.40
CA VAL A 155 -17.26 24.31 8.93
C VAL A 155 -18.75 24.00 9.15
N ALA A 156 -19.37 23.28 8.21
CA ALA A 156 -20.76 22.86 8.33
C ALA A 156 -20.98 21.82 9.45
N ALA A 157 -20.03 20.91 9.67
CA ALA A 157 -20.11 19.88 10.70
C ALA A 157 -19.82 20.42 12.12
N PHE A 158 -18.91 21.40 12.25
CA PHE A 158 -18.43 21.92 13.52
C PHE A 158 -18.41 23.46 13.58
N PRO A 159 -19.54 24.16 13.39
CA PRO A 159 -19.55 25.62 13.28
C PRO A 159 -19.06 26.35 14.55
N ASP A 160 -19.18 25.72 15.72
CA ASP A 160 -18.77 26.31 17.01
C ASP A 160 -17.25 26.17 17.28
N ILE A 161 -16.57 25.22 16.62
CA ILE A 161 -15.15 24.90 16.83
C ILE A 161 -14.31 25.31 15.62
N TRP A 162 -14.87 25.20 14.41
CA TRP A 162 -14.19 25.44 13.15
C TRP A 162 -15.00 26.41 12.28
N THR A 163 -14.58 27.67 12.26
CA THR A 163 -15.19 28.75 11.48
C THR A 163 -14.48 28.97 10.14
N ASP A 164 -15.04 29.83 9.28
CA ASP A 164 -14.41 30.26 8.01
C ASP A 164 -13.05 30.97 8.20
N ASP A 165 -12.70 31.39 9.42
CA ASP A 165 -11.39 31.96 9.73
C ASP A 165 -10.29 30.87 9.84
N HIS A 166 -10.66 29.60 10.02
CA HIS A 166 -9.74 28.47 10.11
C HIS A 166 -9.33 27.99 8.71
N ARG A 167 -8.73 28.89 7.93
CA ARG A 167 -8.42 28.70 6.51
C ARG A 167 -7.15 27.88 6.24
N GLY A 168 -6.20 27.88 7.19
CA GLY A 168 -4.89 27.27 6.96
C GLY A 168 -4.06 28.01 5.88
N ASP A 169 -4.04 29.35 5.94
CA ASP A 169 -3.28 30.18 5.01
C ASP A 169 -1.79 29.77 4.96
N GLY A 170 -1.27 29.54 3.76
CA GLY A 170 0.11 29.10 3.52
C GLY A 170 0.43 27.65 3.89
N LEU A 171 -0.58 26.85 4.28
CA LEU A 171 -0.40 25.44 4.68
C LEU A 171 -0.98 24.49 3.62
N ALA A 172 -0.13 23.64 3.04
CA ALA A 172 -0.60 22.55 2.21
C ALA A 172 -1.24 21.48 3.11
N SER A 173 -2.53 21.26 2.94
CA SER A 173 -3.33 20.42 3.80
C SER A 173 -4.31 19.58 3.01
N ILE A 174 -4.87 18.57 3.67
CA ILE A 174 -6.03 17.86 3.19
C ILE A 174 -7.08 17.78 4.28
N VAL A 175 -8.33 17.58 3.88
CA VAL A 175 -9.36 16.98 4.72
C VAL A 175 -9.64 15.57 4.24
N MET A 176 -9.64 14.62 5.17
CA MET A 176 -10.10 13.26 4.94
C MET A 176 -11.34 13.00 5.79
N THR A 177 -12.41 12.54 5.17
CA THR A 177 -13.65 12.15 5.85
C THR A 177 -13.78 10.63 5.82
N CYS A 178 -14.11 10.03 6.97
CA CYS A 178 -14.29 8.60 7.10
C CYS A 178 -15.68 8.33 7.68
N GLY A 179 -16.61 7.84 6.85
CA GLY A 179 -17.93 7.43 7.27
C GLY A 179 -17.91 6.09 8.02
N SER A 180 -18.82 5.93 8.97
CA SER A 180 -18.97 4.71 9.77
C SER A 180 -19.82 3.68 9.00
N PRO A 181 -19.23 2.57 8.48
CA PRO A 181 -20.00 1.48 7.89
C PRO A 181 -20.79 0.72 8.96
N SER A 182 -21.69 -0.17 8.52
CA SER A 182 -22.38 -1.10 9.42
C SER A 182 -21.36 -1.95 10.20
N SER A 183 -21.72 -2.43 11.40
CA SER A 183 -20.82 -3.28 12.18
C SER A 183 -20.40 -4.56 11.45
N GLU A 184 -21.23 -5.03 10.51
CA GLU A 184 -20.94 -6.19 9.67
C GLU A 184 -19.92 -5.88 8.56
N ASP A 185 -19.96 -4.66 8.01
CA ASP A 185 -19.10 -4.26 6.89
C ASP A 185 -17.82 -3.55 7.35
N LEU A 186 -17.69 -3.23 8.64
CA LEU A 186 -16.59 -2.44 9.19
C LEU A 186 -15.21 -2.98 8.83
N GLN A 187 -14.98 -4.27 8.99
CA GLN A 187 -13.69 -4.87 8.66
C GLN A 187 -13.50 -5.14 7.16
N THR A 188 -14.58 -5.10 6.36
CA THR A 188 -14.47 -5.13 4.88
C THR A 188 -14.06 -3.77 4.35
N VAL A 189 -14.68 -2.71 4.85
CA VAL A 189 -14.43 -1.31 4.44
C VAL A 189 -13.14 -0.78 5.04
N TYR A 190 -12.82 -1.14 6.28
CA TYR A 190 -11.61 -0.71 6.99
C TYR A 190 -10.83 -1.90 7.57
N PRO A 191 -10.17 -2.72 6.73
CA PRO A 191 -9.41 -3.89 7.19
C PRO A 191 -8.30 -3.53 8.20
N ASN A 192 -7.68 -2.37 8.02
CA ASN A 192 -6.60 -1.85 8.86
C ASN A 192 -7.09 -0.86 9.93
N ASN A 193 -8.38 -0.94 10.31
CA ASN A 193 -9.07 0.10 11.08
C ASN A 193 -9.05 1.45 10.35
N MET A 194 -9.25 2.53 11.10
CA MET A 194 -9.35 3.90 10.60
C MET A 194 -8.21 4.21 9.60
N PRO A 195 -8.55 4.64 8.36
CA PRO A 195 -7.57 4.97 7.34
C PRO A 195 -6.51 5.96 7.81
N VAL A 196 -5.24 5.71 7.45
CA VAL A 196 -4.14 6.64 7.68
C VAL A 196 -3.68 7.21 6.34
N HIS A 197 -3.87 8.51 6.16
CA HIS A 197 -3.50 9.18 4.91
C HIS A 197 -2.00 9.44 4.81
N THR A 198 -1.42 9.12 3.66
CA THR A 198 -0.14 9.65 3.20
C THR A 198 -0.28 10.11 1.74
N ALA A 199 0.60 10.99 1.28
CA ALA A 199 0.56 11.43 -0.12
C ALA A 199 1.95 11.50 -0.76
N VAL A 200 1.99 11.30 -2.08
CA VAL A 200 3.10 11.70 -2.92
C VAL A 200 2.88 13.14 -3.34
N ILE A 201 3.81 14.01 -3.00
CA ILE A 201 3.66 15.47 -3.09
C ILE A 201 4.78 16.04 -3.95
N ASP A 202 4.42 16.86 -4.93
CA ASP A 202 5.35 17.77 -5.60
C ASP A 202 5.49 19.03 -4.75
N GLY A 203 6.66 19.20 -4.14
CA GLY A 203 6.93 20.19 -3.10
C GLY A 203 6.99 21.65 -3.57
N ALA A 204 7.93 22.39 -2.99
CA ALA A 204 8.01 23.84 -3.14
C ALA A 204 8.21 24.29 -4.60
N LEU A 205 7.59 25.43 -4.93
CA LEU A 205 7.92 26.19 -6.13
C LEU A 205 9.22 26.95 -5.91
N ILE A 206 10.16 26.83 -6.84
CA ILE A 206 11.52 27.33 -6.72
C ILE A 206 11.79 28.31 -7.85
N TYR A 207 12.38 29.45 -7.50
CA TYR A 207 12.86 30.45 -8.46
C TYR A 207 14.03 29.90 -9.28
N ASP A 208 13.89 29.87 -10.60
CA ASP A 208 14.96 29.51 -11.52
C ASP A 208 15.65 30.78 -12.06
N PRO A 209 16.93 31.01 -11.75
CA PRO A 209 17.64 32.23 -12.16
C PRO A 209 17.96 32.31 -13.65
N ARG A 210 17.72 31.25 -14.44
CA ARG A 210 17.99 31.22 -15.89
C ARG A 210 16.92 31.93 -16.69
N ASP A 211 15.67 31.85 -16.23
CA ASP A 211 14.50 32.44 -16.88
C ASP A 211 13.70 33.39 -15.96
N GLY A 212 14.01 33.42 -14.67
CA GLY A 212 13.36 34.29 -13.69
C GLY A 212 11.98 33.79 -13.23
N VAL A 213 11.60 32.54 -13.55
CA VAL A 213 10.28 31.99 -13.26
C VAL A 213 10.32 31.06 -12.05
N THR A 214 9.38 31.24 -11.13
CA THR A 214 9.18 30.35 -9.98
C THR A 214 8.23 29.21 -10.34
N ARG A 215 8.69 27.96 -10.27
CA ARG A 215 7.94 26.75 -10.63
C ARG A 215 8.44 25.54 -9.86
N PHE A 216 7.70 24.44 -9.88
CA PHE A 216 8.20 23.18 -9.35
C PHE A 216 9.52 22.76 -9.99
N SER A 217 10.47 22.29 -9.18
CA SER A 217 11.74 21.74 -9.66
C SER A 217 12.31 20.72 -8.68
N SER A 218 12.86 19.64 -9.24
CA SER A 218 13.68 18.66 -8.52
C SER A 218 15.19 18.87 -8.71
N ASN A 219 15.59 19.97 -9.37
CA ASN A 219 16.99 20.31 -9.60
C ASN A 219 17.67 20.71 -8.29
N LEU A 220 18.69 19.95 -7.89
CA LEU A 220 19.29 20.08 -6.57
C LEU A 220 20.09 21.37 -6.36
N ALA A 221 20.65 21.97 -7.42
CA ALA A 221 21.29 23.29 -7.31
C ALA A 221 20.26 24.39 -7.01
N LEU A 222 19.08 24.33 -7.66
CA LEU A 222 17.99 25.27 -7.40
C LEU A 222 17.38 25.06 -6.00
N ILE A 223 17.17 23.80 -5.60
CA ILE A 223 16.75 23.45 -4.23
C ILE A 223 17.73 24.00 -3.21
N ARG A 224 19.04 23.88 -3.45
CA ARG A 224 20.06 24.39 -2.54
C ARG A 224 20.07 25.92 -2.44
N ALA A 225 19.90 26.61 -3.57
CA ALA A 225 19.79 28.07 -3.62
C ALA A 225 18.56 28.55 -2.85
N ASP A 226 17.42 27.86 -3.00
CA ASP A 226 16.21 28.16 -2.25
C ASP A 226 16.36 27.87 -0.76
N HIS A 227 16.98 26.75 -0.38
CA HIS A 227 17.31 26.42 1.00
C HIS A 227 18.14 27.54 1.67
N LEU A 228 19.16 28.08 1.00
CA LEU A 228 19.95 29.19 1.56
C LEU A 228 19.14 30.47 1.81
N ARG A 229 18.17 30.77 0.94
CA ARG A 229 17.35 31.98 1.01
C ARG A 229 16.16 31.84 1.95
N HIS A 230 15.62 30.63 2.06
CA HIS A 230 14.39 30.39 2.81
C HIS A 230 14.62 30.52 4.33
N PRO A 231 13.67 31.10 5.10
CA PRO A 231 13.79 31.23 6.55
C PRO A 231 14.07 29.91 7.30
N SER A 232 13.63 28.79 6.74
CA SER A 232 13.84 27.44 7.31
C SER A 232 15.20 26.81 6.99
N GLY A 233 16.03 27.37 6.10
CA GLY A 233 17.34 26.80 5.75
C GLY A 233 18.55 27.53 6.34
N GLY A 234 18.31 28.37 7.35
CA GLY A 234 19.31 28.84 8.31
C GLY A 234 20.19 30.01 7.89
N ALA A 235 20.65 30.04 6.64
CA ALA A 235 21.51 31.12 6.16
C ALA A 235 20.75 32.43 5.92
N LYS A 236 19.45 32.35 5.60
CA LYS A 236 18.53 33.50 5.42
C LYS A 236 19.09 34.57 4.48
N LEU A 237 19.74 34.13 3.40
CA LEU A 237 20.38 35.01 2.44
C LEU A 237 19.33 35.72 1.57
N GLY A 238 19.60 36.98 1.23
CA GLY A 238 18.83 37.73 0.24
C GLY A 238 19.15 37.32 -1.19
N MET A 239 18.36 37.82 -2.14
CA MET A 239 18.59 37.59 -3.57
C MET A 239 19.95 38.14 -4.04
N ASP A 240 20.40 39.25 -3.44
CA ASP A 240 21.62 39.96 -3.81
C ASP A 240 22.90 39.31 -3.27
N ASP A 241 22.77 38.46 -2.25
CA ASP A 241 23.88 37.72 -1.61
C ASP A 241 24.37 36.56 -2.47
N LEU A 242 23.55 36.07 -3.40
CA LEU A 242 23.90 34.97 -4.30
C LEU A 242 24.50 35.49 -5.61
N TYR A 243 25.57 34.86 -6.08
CA TYR A 243 26.13 35.13 -7.40
C TYR A 243 25.44 34.25 -8.45
N TRP A 244 24.31 34.72 -8.98
CA TRP A 244 23.41 33.97 -9.87
C TRP A 244 24.05 33.28 -11.07
N PRO A 245 25.07 33.83 -11.76
CA PRO A 245 25.68 33.12 -12.90
C PRO A 245 26.29 31.76 -12.54
N ASP A 246 26.86 31.62 -11.34
CA ASP A 246 27.38 30.32 -10.86
C ASP A 246 26.23 29.35 -10.59
N TRP A 247 25.13 29.83 -9.99
CA TRP A 247 23.93 29.03 -9.72
C TRP A 247 23.22 28.61 -11.02
N GLN A 248 23.18 29.46 -12.04
CA GLN A 248 22.67 29.11 -13.38
C GLN A 248 23.52 28.01 -14.02
N THR A 249 24.85 28.11 -13.91
CA THR A 249 25.79 27.09 -14.40
C THR A 249 25.55 25.76 -13.68
N ALA A 250 25.44 25.80 -12.35
CA ALA A 250 25.15 24.61 -11.55
C ALA A 250 23.79 23.97 -11.88
N ALA A 251 22.76 24.78 -12.10
CA ALA A 251 21.44 24.30 -12.53
C ALA A 251 21.50 23.61 -13.90
N ASN A 252 22.24 24.17 -14.87
CA ASN A 252 22.44 23.54 -16.18
C ASN A 252 23.14 22.17 -16.07
N ILE A 253 24.15 22.05 -15.20
CA ILE A 253 24.87 20.80 -14.97
C ILE A 253 23.97 19.74 -14.31
N CYS A 254 23.14 20.15 -13.36
CA CYS A 254 22.17 19.25 -12.73
C CYS A 254 21.15 18.73 -13.75
N ASP A 255 20.76 19.57 -14.71
CA ASP A 255 19.84 19.24 -15.80
C ASP A 255 20.51 18.44 -16.95
N GLU A 256 21.82 18.15 -16.93
CA GLU A 256 22.43 17.35 -18.01
C GLU A 256 21.79 15.95 -18.08
N TRP A 257 21.45 15.52 -19.29
CA TRP A 257 20.97 14.15 -19.53
C TRP A 257 22.13 13.17 -19.41
N VAL A 258 21.94 12.12 -18.63
CA VAL A 258 22.85 10.99 -18.48
C VAL A 258 22.11 9.69 -18.78
N THR A 259 22.82 8.76 -19.39
CA THR A 259 22.26 7.44 -19.72
C THR A 259 22.34 6.52 -18.51
N ASN A 260 21.27 5.78 -18.23
CA ASN A 260 21.25 4.71 -17.25
C ASN A 260 21.66 3.36 -17.87
N ARG A 261 21.85 2.33 -17.05
CA ARG A 261 22.26 0.98 -17.50
C ARG A 261 21.33 0.35 -18.53
N GLU A 262 20.06 0.75 -18.54
CA GLU A 262 19.03 0.21 -19.44
C GLU A 262 18.92 1.02 -20.75
N GLY A 263 19.78 2.04 -20.94
CA GLY A 263 19.76 2.94 -22.09
C GLY A 263 18.76 4.09 -21.98
N GLY A 264 18.01 4.19 -20.88
CA GLY A 264 17.13 5.31 -20.57
C GLY A 264 17.90 6.59 -20.24
N SER A 265 17.27 7.74 -20.44
CA SER A 265 17.85 9.05 -20.10
C SER A 265 17.27 9.56 -18.77
N VAL A 266 18.15 9.89 -17.83
CA VAL A 266 17.81 10.52 -16.55
C VAL A 266 18.58 11.84 -16.41
N ARG A 267 18.12 12.75 -15.54
CA ARG A 267 18.86 13.99 -15.27
C ARG A 267 19.98 13.70 -14.27
N ARG A 268 21.11 14.40 -14.40
CA ARG A 268 22.32 14.09 -13.62
C ARG A 268 22.16 14.26 -12.11
N TYR A 269 21.59 15.37 -11.67
CA TYR A 269 21.49 15.71 -10.22
C TYR A 269 20.10 16.23 -9.87
N HIS A 270 19.15 15.31 -9.81
CA HIS A 270 17.78 15.58 -9.36
C HIS A 270 17.48 14.77 -8.10
N GLY A 271 16.52 15.24 -7.31
CA GLY A 271 16.11 14.55 -6.12
C GLY A 271 15.00 15.27 -5.36
N GLY A 272 14.74 14.77 -4.17
CA GLY A 272 13.71 15.30 -3.30
C GLY A 272 14.00 14.95 -1.85
N LEU A 273 13.59 15.85 -0.96
CA LEU A 273 13.71 15.66 0.48
C LEU A 273 12.66 16.48 1.20
N TRP A 274 12.39 16.09 2.44
CA TRP A 274 11.61 16.90 3.36
C TRP A 274 12.33 17.01 4.68
N TYR A 275 12.06 18.10 5.40
CA TYR A 275 12.58 18.31 6.74
C TYR A 275 11.63 19.21 7.53
N ARG A 276 11.70 19.12 8.86
CA ARG A 276 11.01 20.02 9.78
C ARG A 276 11.89 21.23 10.03
N TYR A 277 11.28 22.38 10.31
CA TYR A 277 12.03 23.63 10.54
C TYR A 277 12.93 23.56 11.78
N SER A 278 12.65 22.61 12.68
CA SER A 278 13.45 22.31 13.87
C SER A 278 14.66 21.40 13.61
N ASN A 279 14.82 20.84 12.40
CA ASN A 279 15.98 20.01 12.06
C ASN A 279 17.25 20.86 11.91
N ASP A 280 18.41 20.22 12.01
CA ASP A 280 19.70 20.86 11.78
C ASP A 280 19.84 21.27 10.31
N GLN A 281 19.76 22.58 10.07
CA GLN A 281 19.83 23.19 8.75
C GLN A 281 21.18 22.98 8.08
N VAL A 282 22.26 22.80 8.85
CA VAL A 282 23.60 22.51 8.32
C VAL A 282 23.61 21.09 7.76
N GLU A 283 22.96 20.14 8.45
CA GLU A 283 22.84 18.77 7.97
C GLU A 283 21.98 18.69 6.69
N VAL A 284 20.83 19.37 6.66
CA VAL A 284 19.97 19.46 5.47
C VAL A 284 20.76 19.99 4.28
N GLY A 285 21.49 21.10 4.47
CA GLY A 285 22.37 21.66 3.44
C GLY A 285 23.43 20.67 2.97
N ARG A 286 24.11 19.99 3.91
CA ARG A 286 25.14 18.98 3.61
C ARG A 286 24.60 17.81 2.80
N LEU A 287 23.38 17.35 3.06
CA LEU A 287 22.74 16.27 2.30
C LEU A 287 22.49 16.67 0.85
N ILE A 288 21.98 17.89 0.62
CA ILE A 288 21.76 18.44 -0.73
C ILE A 288 23.12 18.66 -1.44
N ASP A 289 24.10 19.22 -0.73
CA ASP A 289 25.46 19.47 -1.25
C ASP A 289 26.12 18.15 -1.67
N GLN A 290 25.98 17.09 -0.87
CA GLN A 290 26.48 15.75 -1.21
C GLN A 290 25.73 15.12 -2.37
N ALA A 291 24.42 15.33 -2.50
CA ALA A 291 23.61 14.74 -3.56
C ALA A 291 23.94 15.33 -4.93
N ALA A 292 24.19 16.64 -5.03
CA ALA A 292 24.55 17.29 -6.29
C ALA A 292 26.05 17.63 -6.44
N GLU A 293 26.88 17.10 -5.53
CA GLU A 293 28.33 17.35 -5.52
C GLU A 293 28.66 18.85 -5.53
N LEU A 294 27.88 19.65 -4.80
CA LEU A 294 28.00 21.10 -4.74
C LEU A 294 29.10 21.50 -3.77
N VAL A 295 29.91 22.48 -4.18
CA VAL A 295 30.87 23.17 -3.31
C VAL A 295 30.51 24.64 -3.26
N ILE A 296 29.93 25.05 -2.15
CA ILE A 296 29.57 26.46 -1.89
C ILE A 296 30.80 27.21 -1.41
N TYR A 297 31.01 28.40 -1.94
CA TYR A 297 32.16 29.23 -1.59
C TYR A 297 31.80 30.71 -1.59
N GLU A 298 32.53 31.48 -0.78
CA GLU A 298 32.44 32.93 -0.75
C GLU A 298 33.40 33.50 -1.81
N ARG A 299 32.87 34.36 -2.67
CA ARG A 299 33.61 35.04 -3.74
C ARG A 299 34.32 36.29 -3.22
N PRO A 300 35.28 36.87 -3.96
CA PRO A 300 35.98 38.09 -3.55
C PRO A 300 35.06 39.31 -3.35
N ASP A 301 33.89 39.32 -4.00
CA ASP A 301 32.87 40.36 -3.90
C ASP A 301 31.90 40.16 -2.72
N GLY A 302 32.15 39.16 -1.85
CA GLY A 302 31.32 38.82 -0.70
C GLY A 302 30.05 38.03 -1.04
N LYS A 303 29.82 37.74 -2.33
CA LYS A 303 28.68 36.94 -2.76
C LYS A 303 28.94 35.45 -2.65
N ILE A 304 27.88 34.67 -2.51
CA ILE A 304 27.93 33.21 -2.42
C ILE A 304 27.83 32.60 -3.82
N GLY A 305 28.91 31.97 -4.25
CA GLY A 305 29.00 31.17 -5.47
C GLY A 305 28.89 29.67 -5.18
N VAL A 306 28.72 28.88 -6.24
CA VAL A 306 28.64 27.42 -6.17
C VAL A 306 29.40 26.77 -7.32
N HIS A 307 30.17 25.74 -7.03
CA HIS A 307 30.69 24.81 -8.04
C HIS A 307 29.83 23.56 -8.06
N ALA A 308 29.29 23.19 -9.22
CA ALA A 308 28.56 21.93 -9.37
C ALA A 308 29.49 20.73 -9.58
N GLY A 309 28.95 19.53 -9.39
CA GLY A 309 29.60 18.23 -9.60
C GLY A 309 29.98 17.93 -11.05
N HIS A 310 30.93 18.67 -11.60
CA HIS A 310 31.50 18.38 -12.90
C HIS A 310 32.98 18.76 -12.93
N TYR A 311 33.71 18.19 -13.88
CA TYR A 311 35.09 18.55 -14.09
C TYR A 311 35.18 19.92 -14.76
N VAL A 312 35.93 20.82 -14.15
CA VAL A 312 36.33 22.10 -14.73
C VAL A 312 37.84 22.09 -14.86
N GLU A 313 38.33 22.38 -16.06
CA GLU A 313 39.76 22.47 -16.33
C GLU A 313 40.39 23.54 -15.42
N PRO A 314 41.43 23.21 -14.62
CA PRO A 314 42.04 24.17 -13.71
C PRO A 314 42.66 25.35 -14.46
N ASP A 315 42.24 26.56 -14.11
CA ASP A 315 42.80 27.82 -14.62
C ASP A 315 44.03 28.29 -13.81
N ILE A 316 44.20 27.77 -12.60
CA ILE A 316 45.37 28.02 -11.75
C ILE A 316 46.37 26.88 -11.92
N ARG A 317 47.60 27.23 -12.29
CA ARG A 317 48.74 26.31 -12.36
C ARG A 317 49.86 26.76 -11.42
N LEU A 318 50.08 26.01 -10.34
CA LEU A 318 51.17 26.22 -9.40
C LEU A 318 52.39 25.40 -9.79
N THR A 319 53.55 26.05 -9.83
CA THR A 319 54.85 25.44 -10.14
C THR A 319 55.73 25.36 -8.91
N ALA A 320 56.90 24.72 -9.05
CA ALA A 320 57.89 24.65 -7.98
C ALA A 320 58.31 26.02 -7.41
N ASN A 321 58.31 27.08 -8.23
CA ASN A 321 58.67 28.43 -7.77
C ASN A 321 57.57 29.09 -6.94
N ASP A 322 56.33 28.63 -7.07
CA ASP A 322 55.17 29.20 -6.38
C ASP A 322 54.96 28.56 -4.99
N ILE A 323 55.52 27.37 -4.79
CA ILE A 323 55.29 26.52 -3.62
C ILE A 323 56.46 26.62 -2.65
N ILE A 324 56.18 27.03 -1.42
CA ILE A 324 57.16 27.15 -0.32
C ILE A 324 57.37 25.79 0.36
N SER A 325 56.29 25.06 0.60
CA SER A 325 56.34 23.73 1.21
C SER A 325 55.19 22.87 0.74
N HIS A 326 55.39 21.56 0.67
CA HIS A 326 54.32 20.61 0.37
C HIS A 326 54.47 19.33 1.18
N GLN A 327 53.36 18.63 1.38
CA GLN A 327 53.31 17.26 1.89
C GLN A 327 52.54 16.40 0.89
N PHE A 328 53.06 15.21 0.61
CA PHE A 328 52.41 14.23 -0.26
C PHE A 328 52.25 12.90 0.49
N ASP A 329 51.02 12.44 0.64
CA ASP A 329 50.66 11.14 1.19
C ASP A 329 50.00 10.29 0.11
N ALA A 330 50.67 9.23 -0.32
CA ALA A 330 50.16 8.33 -1.36
C ALA A 330 48.90 7.54 -0.94
N ASN A 331 48.44 7.65 0.31
CA ASN A 331 47.22 7.02 0.85
C ASN A 331 47.19 5.48 0.67
N ARG A 332 48.33 4.82 0.88
CA ARG A 332 48.47 3.34 0.73
C ARG A 332 48.05 2.54 1.97
N ARG A 333 47.56 3.19 3.03
CA ARG A 333 47.26 2.54 4.31
C ARG A 333 45.94 1.76 4.20
N ARG A 334 45.92 0.48 4.64
CA ARG A 334 44.71 -0.37 4.68
C ARG A 334 43.56 0.23 5.50
N ALA A 335 43.88 1.07 6.49
CA ALA A 335 42.88 1.71 7.35
C ALA A 335 42.13 2.87 6.65
N SER A 336 42.66 3.44 5.57
CA SER A 336 42.09 4.61 4.90
C SER A 336 41.53 4.34 3.52
N ASN A 337 42.08 3.35 2.79
CA ASN A 337 41.64 2.99 1.45
C ASN A 337 40.51 1.94 1.47
N VAL A 338 39.70 1.91 0.42
CA VAL A 338 38.51 1.05 0.30
C VAL A 338 38.58 0.19 -0.95
N VAL A 339 38.03 -1.02 -0.89
CA VAL A 339 37.91 -1.94 -2.05
C VAL A 339 36.55 -1.86 -2.72
N ALA A 340 35.55 -1.37 -2.00
CA ALA A 340 34.21 -1.14 -2.56
C ALA A 340 33.47 -0.05 -1.78
N VAL A 341 32.46 0.53 -2.44
CA VAL A 341 31.48 1.44 -1.83
C VAL A 341 30.10 0.83 -1.98
N ARG A 342 29.33 0.83 -0.90
CA ARG A 342 27.91 0.45 -0.90
C ARG A 342 27.08 1.72 -0.95
N GLY A 343 26.08 1.81 -1.83
CA GLY A 343 25.19 2.96 -1.91
C GLY A 343 23.80 2.67 -1.37
N ARG A 344 23.17 3.66 -0.75
CA ARG A 344 21.75 3.67 -0.36
C ARG A 344 21.10 4.95 -0.86
N TYR A 345 19.90 4.80 -1.40
CA TYR A 345 19.11 5.90 -1.96
C TYR A 345 17.61 5.63 -1.74
N THR A 346 16.79 6.66 -1.94
CA THR A 346 15.33 6.56 -1.79
C THR A 346 14.73 6.16 -3.13
N ASP A 347 14.03 5.04 -3.27
CA ASP A 347 13.46 4.62 -4.56
C ASP A 347 11.96 5.00 -4.66
N PRO A 348 11.58 5.95 -5.56
CA PRO A 348 10.18 6.31 -5.79
C PRO A 348 9.31 5.13 -6.22
N SER A 349 9.85 4.17 -6.99
CA SER A 349 9.11 2.99 -7.48
C SER A 349 8.76 1.99 -6.37
N GLN A 350 9.50 2.04 -5.25
CA GLN A 350 9.25 1.22 -4.06
C GLN A 350 8.56 2.00 -2.96
N GLY A 351 7.72 2.99 -3.31
CA GLY A 351 6.98 3.81 -2.34
C GLY A 351 7.88 4.69 -1.49
N PHE A 352 8.95 5.22 -2.09
CA PHE A 352 9.96 6.09 -1.46
C PHE A 352 10.64 5.45 -0.25
N ASN A 353 10.94 4.15 -0.35
CA ASN A 353 11.72 3.42 0.66
C ASN A 353 13.23 3.57 0.40
N THR A 354 14.02 3.44 1.45
CA THR A 354 15.48 3.36 1.32
C THR A 354 15.86 1.99 0.81
N VAL A 355 16.54 1.93 -0.34
CA VAL A 355 17.02 0.69 -0.95
C VAL A 355 18.52 0.73 -1.18
N ASP A 356 19.13 -0.45 -1.25
CA ASP A 356 20.54 -0.60 -1.60
C ASP A 356 20.72 -0.49 -3.12
N ALA A 357 21.66 0.34 -3.55
CA ALA A 357 22.15 0.35 -4.93
C ALA A 357 23.17 -0.78 -5.16
N ALA A 358 23.46 -1.07 -6.42
CA ALA A 358 24.54 -1.98 -6.78
C ALA A 358 25.86 -1.52 -6.13
N ILE A 359 26.68 -2.47 -5.70
CA ILE A 359 27.97 -2.17 -5.06
C ILE A 359 28.99 -1.76 -6.13
N TYR A 360 29.60 -0.59 -5.96
CA TYR A 360 30.73 -0.18 -6.78
C TYR A 360 32.05 -0.77 -6.24
N GLY A 361 32.77 -1.52 -7.08
CA GLY A 361 34.01 -2.22 -6.71
C GLY A 361 33.78 -3.68 -6.34
N ILE A 362 34.85 -4.37 -5.90
CA ILE A 362 34.81 -5.83 -5.65
C ILE A 362 35.20 -6.10 -4.19
N PRO A 363 34.23 -6.17 -3.26
CA PRO A 363 34.53 -6.35 -1.83
C PRO A 363 35.04 -7.76 -1.48
N TYR A 364 34.83 -8.77 -2.34
CA TYR A 364 35.08 -10.19 -2.03
C TYR A 364 36.13 -10.84 -2.94
N ALA A 365 37.04 -10.06 -3.54
CA ALA A 365 37.88 -10.54 -4.64
C ALA A 365 38.92 -11.61 -4.26
N THR A 366 39.51 -11.58 -3.05
CA THR A 366 40.53 -12.54 -2.57
C THR A 366 41.16 -12.18 -1.20
N ASP A 367 41.07 -10.92 -0.76
CA ASP A 367 41.59 -10.46 0.54
C ASP A 367 40.59 -10.78 1.67
N GLU A 368 41.04 -11.37 2.79
CA GLU A 368 40.25 -11.60 4.03
C GLU A 368 39.82 -10.30 4.76
N THR A 369 39.88 -9.14 4.09
CA THR A 369 39.52 -7.85 4.70
C THR A 369 38.48 -7.12 3.87
N GLU A 370 37.24 -7.09 4.37
CA GLU A 370 36.14 -6.32 3.81
C GLU A 370 36.30 -4.81 4.12
N ARG A 371 37.05 -4.10 3.28
CA ARG A 371 37.23 -2.64 3.39
C ARG A 371 36.19 -1.90 2.57
N THR A 372 35.00 -1.75 3.12
CA THR A 372 33.89 -1.06 2.45
C THR A 372 33.57 0.28 3.10
N ARG A 373 33.02 1.20 2.31
CA ARG A 373 32.45 2.46 2.80
C ARG A 373 31.01 2.56 2.32
N THR A 374 30.13 3.16 3.13
CA THR A 374 28.75 3.39 2.74
C THR A 374 28.55 4.83 2.30
N PHE A 375 27.97 5.00 1.12
CA PHE A 375 27.33 6.22 0.67
C PHE A 375 25.82 6.08 0.99
N ASP A 376 25.29 6.95 1.85
CA ASP A 376 23.88 6.95 2.22
C ASP A 376 23.38 8.39 2.08
N ASN A 377 22.44 8.61 1.16
CA ASN A 377 21.86 9.92 0.94
C ASN A 377 20.39 9.81 0.51
N GLN A 378 19.50 10.21 1.42
CA GLN A 378 18.05 10.17 1.23
C GLN A 378 17.50 11.15 0.17
N VAL A 379 18.30 12.14 -0.24
CA VAL A 379 17.92 13.11 -1.28
C VAL A 379 17.95 12.48 -2.67
N VAL A 380 18.83 11.49 -2.88
CA VAL A 380 19.02 10.81 -4.15
C VAL A 380 17.84 9.87 -4.39
N GLN A 381 17.23 9.99 -5.57
CA GLN A 381 16.03 9.23 -5.93
C GLN A 381 16.19 8.27 -7.10
N ASP A 382 17.37 8.21 -7.70
CA ASP A 382 17.67 7.37 -8.85
C ASP A 382 18.89 6.48 -8.60
N HIS A 383 18.80 5.22 -9.06
CA HIS A 383 19.89 4.25 -8.96
C HIS A 383 21.18 4.73 -9.65
N ASN A 384 21.06 5.21 -10.90
CA ASN A 384 22.19 5.73 -11.67
C ASN A 384 22.90 6.88 -10.95
N HIS A 385 22.12 7.81 -10.38
CA HIS A 385 22.64 8.93 -9.60
C HIS A 385 23.42 8.44 -8.38
N SER A 386 22.87 7.48 -7.63
CA SER A 386 23.57 6.84 -6.51
C SER A 386 24.88 6.16 -6.94
N ALA A 387 24.87 5.39 -8.03
CA ALA A 387 26.05 4.69 -8.56
C ALA A 387 27.18 5.66 -8.97
N ARG A 388 26.85 6.80 -9.59
CA ARG A 388 27.83 7.86 -9.91
C ARG A 388 28.50 8.42 -8.65
N LEU A 389 27.72 8.68 -7.60
CA LEU A 389 28.26 9.17 -6.32
C LEU A 389 29.08 8.11 -5.58
N GLN A 390 28.73 6.83 -5.72
CA GLN A 390 29.58 5.74 -5.22
C GLN A 390 30.96 5.72 -5.91
N LYS A 391 31.00 5.86 -7.24
CA LYS A 391 32.28 5.95 -7.99
C LYS A 391 33.13 7.12 -7.51
N ILE A 392 32.53 8.30 -7.40
CA ILE A 392 33.23 9.51 -6.92
C ILE A 392 33.76 9.27 -5.50
N THR A 393 32.94 8.71 -4.62
CA THR A 393 33.32 8.36 -3.24
C THR A 393 34.48 7.36 -3.21
N TYR A 394 34.45 6.36 -4.09
CA TYR A 394 35.50 5.35 -4.22
C TYR A 394 36.84 5.97 -4.65
N ILE A 395 36.82 6.81 -5.71
CA ILE A 395 38.03 7.49 -6.20
C ILE A 395 38.61 8.39 -5.12
N ARG A 396 37.78 9.22 -4.46
CA ARG A 396 38.24 10.14 -3.40
C ARG A 396 38.77 9.43 -2.16
N ALA A 397 38.16 8.31 -1.75
CA ALA A 397 38.62 7.54 -0.60
C ALA A 397 40.02 6.93 -0.85
N ASN A 398 40.33 6.60 -2.11
CA ASN A 398 41.59 6.00 -2.53
C ASN A 398 42.64 7.01 -3.06
N ALA A 399 42.25 8.27 -3.25
CA ALA A 399 43.12 9.30 -3.80
C ALA A 399 44.31 9.65 -2.87
N PRO A 400 45.50 9.97 -3.44
CA PRO A 400 46.60 10.58 -2.70
C PRO A 400 46.18 11.91 -2.07
N ARG A 401 46.65 12.19 -0.85
CA ARG A 401 46.38 13.43 -0.12
C ARG A 401 47.58 14.36 -0.18
N VAL A 402 47.31 15.64 -0.35
CA VAL A 402 48.34 16.66 -0.51
C VAL A 402 48.03 17.89 0.33
N SER A 403 49.07 18.55 0.81
CA SER A 403 48.98 19.87 1.41
C SER A 403 50.08 20.77 0.86
N PHE A 404 49.77 22.06 0.74
CA PHE A 404 50.66 23.05 0.16
C PHE A 404 50.66 24.31 1.01
N THR A 405 51.81 24.98 1.05
CA THR A 405 51.93 26.39 1.37
C THR A 405 52.57 27.07 0.17
N ALA A 406 51.87 28.05 -0.40
CA ALA A 406 52.27 28.75 -1.61
C ALA A 406 52.34 30.27 -1.36
N HIS A 407 53.11 30.97 -2.19
CA HIS A 407 53.15 32.42 -2.19
C HIS A 407 51.77 33.02 -2.51
N TYR A 408 51.41 34.10 -1.81
CA TYR A 408 50.10 34.74 -1.96
C TYR A 408 49.77 35.07 -3.43
N GLU A 409 50.70 35.65 -4.17
CA GLU A 409 50.42 36.14 -5.53
C GLU A 409 49.99 35.02 -6.49
N ALA A 410 50.67 33.87 -6.43
CA ALA A 410 50.35 32.71 -7.24
C ALA A 410 49.05 32.01 -6.78
N ALA A 411 48.78 32.02 -5.47
CA ALA A 411 47.68 31.29 -4.87
C ALA A 411 46.43 32.14 -4.55
N ARG A 412 46.42 33.44 -4.89
CA ARG A 412 45.35 34.38 -4.48
C ARG A 412 43.94 33.95 -4.88
N ASN A 413 43.82 33.22 -5.99
CA ASN A 413 42.53 32.77 -6.53
C ASN A 413 42.18 31.32 -6.15
N VAL A 414 43.08 30.60 -5.47
CA VAL A 414 42.87 29.21 -5.03
C VAL A 414 41.61 29.05 -4.17
N PRO A 415 41.26 29.97 -3.24
CA PRO A 415 40.02 29.86 -2.46
C PRO A 415 38.73 29.82 -3.27
N TYR A 416 38.76 30.27 -4.53
CA TYR A 416 37.59 30.41 -5.39
C TYR A 416 37.49 29.32 -6.47
N ARG A 417 38.32 28.28 -6.38
CA ARG A 417 38.36 27.16 -7.33
C ARG A 417 38.17 25.85 -6.62
N ARG A 418 37.52 24.90 -7.30
CA ARG A 418 37.44 23.51 -6.84
C ARG A 418 38.71 22.73 -7.18
N PHE A 419 39.26 22.98 -8.36
CA PHE A 419 40.44 22.27 -8.88
C PHE A 419 41.57 23.25 -9.15
N VAL A 420 42.79 22.83 -8.82
CA VAL A 420 44.04 23.53 -9.16
C VAL A 420 45.01 22.54 -9.78
N ARG A 421 45.87 23.02 -10.67
CA ARG A 421 46.91 22.22 -11.29
C ARG A 421 48.26 22.45 -10.65
N VAL A 422 48.97 21.39 -10.34
CA VAL A 422 50.28 21.44 -9.67
C VAL A 422 51.33 20.74 -10.53
N HIS A 423 52.40 21.46 -10.83
CA HIS A 423 53.58 20.95 -11.50
C HIS A 423 54.80 21.01 -10.57
N LEU A 424 55.04 19.89 -9.88
CA LEU A 424 56.14 19.68 -8.94
C LEU A 424 56.78 18.30 -9.14
N PRO A 425 57.58 18.09 -10.20
CA PRO A 425 58.29 16.83 -10.42
C PRO A 425 59.28 16.53 -9.27
N PRO A 426 59.51 15.25 -8.91
CA PRO A 426 58.93 14.04 -9.51
C PRO A 426 57.59 13.59 -8.89
N THR A 427 57.12 14.22 -7.81
CA THR A 427 55.96 13.75 -7.06
C THR A 427 54.64 14.05 -7.75
N MET A 428 54.54 15.19 -8.45
CA MET A 428 53.34 15.64 -9.13
C MET A 428 53.70 16.26 -10.49
N VAL A 429 53.27 15.65 -11.59
CA VAL A 429 53.51 16.15 -12.95
C VAL A 429 52.18 16.52 -13.57
N GLU A 430 51.90 17.82 -13.69
CA GLU A 430 50.59 18.35 -14.12
C GLU A 430 49.41 17.72 -13.36
N ALA A 431 49.60 17.46 -12.07
CA ALA A 431 48.58 16.80 -11.25
C ALA A 431 47.41 17.75 -11.01
N VAL A 432 46.18 17.22 -11.17
CA VAL A 432 44.97 17.93 -10.78
C VAL A 432 44.67 17.65 -9.31
N VAL A 433 44.55 18.72 -8.53
CA VAL A 433 44.25 18.67 -7.10
C VAL A 433 42.84 19.21 -6.88
N GLU A 434 41.94 18.38 -6.35
CA GLU A 434 40.65 18.82 -5.81
C GLU A 434 40.89 19.36 -4.39
N ILE A 435 40.49 20.60 -4.14
CA ILE A 435 40.62 21.24 -2.83
C ILE A 435 39.53 20.69 -1.91
N THR A 436 39.95 20.10 -0.78
CA THR A 436 39.01 19.48 0.18
C THR A 436 38.89 20.25 1.50
N GLY A 437 39.92 21.01 1.86
CA GLY A 437 39.93 21.85 3.06
C GLY A 437 39.77 23.33 2.73
N ARG A 438 39.43 24.15 3.73
CA ARG A 438 39.34 25.61 3.56
C ARG A 438 40.74 26.22 3.42
N PRO A 439 41.08 26.87 2.29
CA PRO A 439 42.36 27.56 2.17
C PRO A 439 42.51 28.67 3.22
N LYS A 440 43.71 28.79 3.80
CA LYS A 440 44.03 29.71 4.90
C LYS A 440 45.02 30.77 4.43
N LEU A 441 44.65 32.04 4.60
CA LEU A 441 45.51 33.18 4.31
C LEU A 441 46.36 33.54 5.54
N SER A 442 47.68 33.68 5.35
CA SER A 442 48.56 34.34 6.31
C SER A 442 49.00 35.69 5.77
N LEU A 443 48.47 36.77 6.36
CA LEU A 443 48.86 38.13 5.98
C LEU A 443 50.28 38.49 6.43
N VAL A 444 50.75 37.88 7.51
CA VAL A 444 52.10 38.12 8.06
C VAL A 444 53.17 37.56 7.11
N ASN A 445 52.95 36.35 6.61
CA ASN A 445 53.92 35.67 5.74
C ASN A 445 53.60 35.86 4.25
N LEU A 446 52.47 36.49 3.91
CA LEU A 446 51.92 36.59 2.55
C LEU A 446 51.88 35.22 1.85
N THR A 447 51.25 34.25 2.51
CA THR A 447 51.09 32.88 1.99
C THR A 447 49.66 32.39 2.05
N TYR A 448 49.34 31.43 1.18
CA TYR A 448 48.15 30.60 1.29
C TYR A 448 48.54 29.16 1.60
N SER A 449 47.87 28.57 2.59
CA SER A 449 47.98 27.14 2.87
C SER A 449 46.67 26.43 2.56
N PHE A 450 46.72 25.32 1.83
CA PHE A 450 45.53 24.54 1.48
C PHE A 450 45.85 23.04 1.40
N GLU A 451 44.81 22.23 1.48
CA GLU A 451 44.88 20.77 1.41
C GLU A 451 43.87 20.25 0.39
N GLY A 452 44.20 19.11 -0.19
CA GLY A 452 43.40 18.50 -1.23
C GLY A 452 43.77 17.05 -1.49
N ILE A 453 43.17 16.51 -2.54
CA ILE A 453 43.40 15.16 -3.03
C ILE A 453 43.74 15.20 -4.52
N VAL A 454 44.60 14.31 -4.96
CA VAL A 454 44.95 14.18 -6.38
C VAL A 454 43.89 13.33 -7.07
N VAL A 455 43.21 13.90 -8.06
CA VAL A 455 42.12 13.26 -8.80
C VAL A 455 42.41 13.24 -10.30
N PRO A 456 41.93 12.22 -11.03
CA PRO A 456 42.03 12.23 -12.49
C PRO A 456 41.06 13.27 -13.09
N ALA A 457 41.36 13.76 -14.29
CA ALA A 457 40.44 14.62 -15.04
C ALA A 457 39.10 13.91 -15.35
N SER A 458 39.14 12.58 -15.49
CA SER A 458 37.99 11.70 -15.72
C SER A 458 37.18 11.39 -14.44
N LEU A 459 37.30 12.19 -13.36
CA LEU A 459 36.65 11.94 -12.07
C LEU A 459 35.12 11.75 -12.20
N TYR A 460 34.48 12.48 -13.11
CA TYR A 460 33.03 12.47 -13.33
C TYR A 460 32.57 11.64 -14.52
N ASP A 461 33.51 11.05 -15.27
CA ASP A 461 33.18 10.13 -16.36
C ASP A 461 32.52 8.90 -15.76
N PHE A 462 31.44 8.41 -16.37
CA PHE A 462 30.70 7.26 -15.88
C PHE A 462 30.08 6.50 -17.04
N ASP A 463 30.49 5.24 -17.22
CA ASP A 463 29.91 4.33 -18.20
C ASP A 463 28.83 3.48 -17.53
N ALA A 464 27.57 3.86 -17.71
CA ALA A 464 26.44 3.19 -17.06
C ALA A 464 26.29 1.71 -17.47
N ALA A 465 26.73 1.32 -18.66
CA ALA A 465 26.60 -0.06 -19.14
C ALA A 465 27.50 -1.03 -18.36
N THR A 466 28.65 -0.55 -17.86
CA THR A 466 29.66 -1.37 -17.18
C THR A 466 29.79 -1.05 -15.69
N GLU A 467 29.54 0.19 -15.28
CA GLU A 467 29.82 0.67 -13.92
C GLU A 467 28.60 0.78 -13.00
N GLU A 468 27.37 0.89 -13.53
CA GLU A 468 26.17 1.07 -12.70
C GLU A 468 25.78 -0.20 -11.93
N GLY A 469 26.13 -1.38 -12.45
CA GLY A 469 25.75 -2.65 -11.83
C GLY A 469 24.25 -2.94 -11.90
N VAL A 470 23.79 -4.00 -11.21
CA VAL A 470 22.36 -4.37 -11.14
C VAL A 470 21.87 -4.10 -9.72
N PRO A 471 20.81 -3.28 -9.53
CA PRO A 471 20.23 -3.07 -8.20
C PRO A 471 19.63 -4.37 -7.65
N GLY A 472 19.42 -4.42 -6.33
CA GLY A 472 18.70 -5.52 -5.69
C GLY A 472 17.27 -5.64 -6.23
N GLY A 473 16.73 -6.87 -6.23
CA GLY A 473 15.35 -7.09 -6.68
C GLY A 473 14.32 -6.43 -5.77
N SER A 474 13.28 -5.87 -6.36
CA SER A 474 12.15 -5.30 -5.65
C SER A 474 11.26 -6.38 -5.03
N ILE A 475 10.87 -6.22 -3.76
CA ILE A 475 9.79 -7.01 -3.18
C ILE A 475 8.46 -6.37 -3.60
N THR A 476 7.65 -7.09 -4.36
CA THR A 476 6.28 -6.63 -4.67
C THR A 476 5.36 -7.07 -3.53
N PRO A 477 4.70 -6.15 -2.80
CA PRO A 477 3.69 -6.53 -1.83
C PRO A 477 2.59 -7.34 -2.52
N VAL A 478 2.25 -8.49 -1.96
CA VAL A 478 1.13 -9.29 -2.44
C VAL A 478 -0.14 -8.64 -1.93
N ALA A 479 -1.01 -8.19 -2.83
CA ALA A 479 -2.31 -7.67 -2.45
C ALA A 479 -3.10 -8.75 -1.69
N PRO A 480 -3.84 -8.40 -0.63
CA PRO A 480 -4.70 -9.36 0.06
C PRO A 480 -5.69 -9.98 -0.93
N GLY A 481 -5.60 -11.30 -1.13
CA GLY A 481 -6.66 -12.04 -1.82
C GLY A 481 -7.90 -11.98 -0.93
N GLY A 482 -8.99 -11.37 -1.40
CA GLY A 482 -10.23 -11.27 -0.65
C GLY A 482 -10.81 -12.63 -0.24
N THR A 483 -11.99 -12.63 0.38
CA THR A 483 -12.63 -13.88 0.80
C THR A 483 -13.01 -14.72 -0.44
N PRO A 484 -12.55 -15.99 -0.54
CA PRO A 484 -12.75 -16.80 -1.75
C PRO A 484 -14.22 -17.18 -1.94
N VAL A 485 -14.68 -17.20 -3.19
CA VAL A 485 -16.02 -17.69 -3.54
C VAL A 485 -16.08 -19.21 -3.34
N PRO A 486 -17.10 -19.76 -2.66
CA PRO A 486 -17.22 -21.21 -2.47
C PRO A 486 -17.28 -21.96 -3.80
N THR A 487 -16.50 -23.03 -3.94
CA THR A 487 -16.57 -23.96 -5.09
C THR A 487 -17.28 -25.25 -4.70
N GLY A 488 -17.69 -26.04 -5.70
CA GLY A 488 -18.39 -27.31 -5.45
C GLY A 488 -19.78 -27.15 -4.82
N PHE A 489 -20.35 -25.94 -4.84
CA PHE A 489 -21.65 -25.66 -4.22
C PHE A 489 -22.75 -26.54 -4.81
N ALA A 490 -23.31 -27.40 -3.97
CA ALA A 490 -24.38 -28.32 -4.31
C ALA A 490 -25.51 -28.22 -3.29
N VAL A 491 -26.73 -28.49 -3.75
CA VAL A 491 -27.92 -28.53 -2.90
C VAL A 491 -28.69 -29.82 -3.17
N THR A 492 -28.92 -30.58 -2.11
CA THR A 492 -29.78 -31.77 -2.09
C THR A 492 -31.03 -31.49 -1.27
N ILE A 493 -32.17 -32.06 -1.68
CA ILE A 493 -33.39 -32.01 -0.89
C ILE A 493 -33.46 -33.29 -0.07
N GLU A 494 -33.57 -33.12 1.23
CA GLU A 494 -33.67 -34.21 2.20
C GLU A 494 -34.96 -34.08 3.01
N THR A 495 -35.34 -35.16 3.68
CA THR A 495 -36.59 -35.25 4.43
C THR A 495 -36.31 -35.55 5.89
N ALA A 496 -37.01 -34.86 6.80
CA ALA A 496 -37.01 -35.19 8.21
C ALA A 496 -38.40 -35.60 8.69
N ALA A 497 -38.45 -36.66 9.51
CA ALA A 497 -39.69 -37.10 10.14
C ALA A 497 -40.10 -36.13 11.27
N LEU A 498 -41.34 -35.65 11.19
CA LEU A 498 -41.98 -34.84 12.22
C LEU A 498 -42.81 -35.72 13.17
N SER A 499 -43.07 -35.21 14.39
CA SER A 499 -43.98 -35.86 15.33
C SER A 499 -45.37 -36.02 14.71
N GLY A 500 -45.89 -37.25 14.68
CA GLY A 500 -47.17 -37.58 14.05
C GLY A 500 -47.06 -38.29 12.69
N GLY A 501 -45.85 -38.65 12.23
CA GLY A 501 -45.65 -39.46 11.02
C GLY A 501 -45.65 -38.68 9.71
N GLN A 502 -45.68 -37.35 9.77
CA GLN A 502 -45.50 -36.47 8.62
C GLN A 502 -44.01 -36.32 8.29
N GLN A 503 -43.66 -36.23 7.01
CA GLN A 503 -42.32 -35.86 6.55
C GLN A 503 -42.31 -34.38 6.14
N ALA A 504 -41.18 -33.71 6.35
CA ALA A 504 -40.97 -32.36 5.84
C ALA A 504 -39.66 -32.28 5.06
N ALA A 505 -39.68 -31.57 3.94
CA ALA A 505 -38.50 -31.33 3.12
C ALA A 505 -37.67 -30.17 3.67
N TYR A 506 -36.35 -30.31 3.63
CA TYR A 506 -35.39 -29.23 3.80
C TYR A 506 -34.28 -29.38 2.74
N ALA A 507 -33.56 -28.30 2.46
CA ALA A 507 -32.40 -28.37 1.59
C ALA A 507 -31.13 -28.47 2.45
N LEU A 508 -30.25 -29.42 2.12
CA LEU A 508 -28.88 -29.50 2.63
C LEU A 508 -27.96 -28.93 1.54
N ALA A 509 -27.32 -27.81 1.85
CA ALA A 509 -26.29 -27.24 1.01
C ALA A 509 -24.92 -27.75 1.44
N THR A 510 -24.09 -28.13 0.48
CA THR A 510 -22.70 -28.55 0.68
C THR A 510 -21.77 -27.82 -0.28
N TRP A 511 -20.49 -27.73 0.07
CA TRP A 511 -19.45 -27.10 -0.74
C TRP A 511 -18.08 -27.76 -0.49
N ASP A 512 -17.10 -27.44 -1.32
CA ASP A 512 -15.73 -27.90 -1.12
C ASP A 512 -15.10 -27.17 0.07
N HIS A 513 -14.45 -27.92 0.97
CA HIS A 513 -13.76 -27.33 2.11
C HIS A 513 -12.63 -26.39 1.66
N VAL A 514 -12.62 -25.16 2.21
CA VAL A 514 -11.57 -24.17 1.97
C VAL A 514 -10.75 -23.89 3.23
N SER A 515 -11.42 -23.60 4.35
CA SER A 515 -10.75 -23.29 5.63
C SER A 515 -11.72 -23.29 6.83
N ASP A 516 -11.23 -23.74 7.99
CA ASP A 516 -11.97 -23.78 9.26
C ASP A 516 -12.42 -22.41 9.80
N ILE A 517 -11.77 -21.34 9.35
CA ILE A 517 -12.06 -19.98 9.82
C ILE A 517 -13.25 -19.34 9.09
N LEU A 518 -13.65 -19.91 7.94
CA LEU A 518 -14.73 -19.37 7.14
C LEU A 518 -16.08 -19.83 7.68
N ARG A 519 -17.08 -18.96 7.50
CA ARG A 519 -18.50 -19.28 7.65
C ARG A 519 -19.19 -19.06 6.33
N TYR A 520 -20.28 -19.77 6.09
CA TYR A 520 -20.98 -19.71 4.82
C TYR A 520 -22.43 -19.34 5.04
N GLU A 521 -22.91 -18.37 4.27
CA GLU A 521 -24.30 -17.92 4.31
C GLU A 521 -25.04 -18.48 3.10
N LEU A 522 -25.98 -19.38 3.36
CA LEU A 522 -26.92 -19.91 2.38
C LEU A 522 -28.13 -19.00 2.34
N THR A 523 -28.54 -18.59 1.15
CA THR A 523 -29.80 -17.90 0.91
C THR A 523 -30.69 -18.70 -0.02
N TRP A 524 -32.00 -18.64 0.20
CA TRP A 524 -33.00 -19.27 -0.66
C TRP A 524 -34.25 -18.42 -0.80
N GLN A 525 -34.90 -18.53 -1.96
CA GLN A 525 -36.21 -17.92 -2.24
C GLN A 525 -37.01 -18.75 -3.24
N LEU A 526 -38.33 -18.59 -3.25
CA LEU A 526 -39.21 -19.21 -4.25
C LEU A 526 -38.90 -18.66 -5.65
N THR A 527 -38.86 -19.51 -6.67
CA THR A 527 -38.64 -19.07 -8.06
C THR A 527 -39.80 -18.24 -8.60
N SER A 528 -40.99 -18.35 -8.00
CA SER A 528 -42.15 -17.49 -8.25
C SER A 528 -42.06 -16.09 -7.63
N GLY A 529 -40.99 -15.80 -6.87
CA GLY A 529 -40.78 -14.54 -6.16
C GLY A 529 -41.25 -14.59 -4.70
N GLY A 530 -40.52 -13.91 -3.81
CA GLY A 530 -40.82 -13.90 -2.38
C GLY A 530 -39.71 -13.23 -1.55
N ALA A 531 -39.82 -13.33 -0.23
CA ALA A 531 -38.76 -12.86 0.67
C ALA A 531 -37.58 -13.83 0.66
N ILE A 532 -36.36 -13.30 0.57
CA ILE A 532 -35.13 -14.07 0.71
C ILE A 532 -34.98 -14.48 2.18
N THR A 533 -34.76 -15.77 2.41
CA THR A 533 -34.41 -16.31 3.74
C THR A 533 -32.96 -16.76 3.74
N SER A 534 -32.29 -16.73 4.90
CA SER A 534 -30.91 -17.14 5.03
C SER A 534 -30.63 -18.03 6.25
N ALA A 535 -29.55 -18.81 6.16
CA ALA A 535 -28.97 -19.60 7.23
C ALA A 535 -27.44 -19.52 7.13
N VAL A 536 -26.75 -19.51 8.28
CA VAL A 536 -25.29 -19.41 8.34
C VAL A 536 -24.72 -20.68 8.95
N SER A 537 -23.69 -21.24 8.33
CA SER A 537 -22.95 -22.39 8.84
C SER A 537 -22.20 -22.04 10.14
N ALA A 538 -21.90 -23.04 10.95
CA ALA A 538 -20.86 -22.85 11.97
C ALA A 538 -19.48 -22.74 11.29
N SER A 539 -18.49 -22.24 12.05
CA SER A 539 -17.12 -22.11 11.54
C SER A 539 -16.53 -23.49 11.25
N GLY A 540 -15.99 -23.68 10.06
CA GLY A 540 -15.36 -24.93 9.64
C GLY A 540 -16.32 -26.07 9.30
N GLU A 541 -17.62 -25.81 9.27
CA GLU A 541 -18.57 -26.72 8.65
C GLU A 541 -18.57 -26.56 7.14
N ASP A 542 -18.81 -27.67 6.43
CA ASP A 542 -18.92 -27.70 4.96
C ASP A 542 -20.34 -27.97 4.49
N GLU A 543 -21.30 -27.89 5.42
CA GLU A 543 -22.72 -28.03 5.16
C GLU A 543 -23.56 -27.04 5.96
N VAL A 544 -24.69 -26.63 5.39
CA VAL A 544 -25.73 -25.89 6.12
C VAL A 544 -27.11 -26.29 5.61
N ARG A 545 -28.03 -26.52 6.54
CA ARG A 545 -29.42 -26.85 6.22
C ARG A 545 -30.33 -25.64 6.30
N THR A 546 -31.36 -25.63 5.46
CA THR A 546 -32.44 -24.63 5.53
C THR A 546 -33.43 -24.92 6.66
N SER A 547 -34.35 -23.98 6.90
CA SER A 547 -35.62 -24.35 7.54
C SER A 547 -36.44 -25.29 6.63
N TYR A 548 -37.52 -25.87 7.17
CA TYR A 548 -38.44 -26.65 6.35
C TYR A 548 -39.03 -25.82 5.20
N LEU A 549 -39.13 -26.45 4.04
CA LEU A 549 -39.57 -25.87 2.79
C LEU A 549 -41.01 -26.30 2.48
N ALA A 550 -41.72 -25.49 1.69
CA ALA A 550 -43.07 -25.83 1.25
C ALA A 550 -43.02 -26.95 0.22
N ASP A 551 -43.80 -28.01 0.44
CA ASP A 551 -43.85 -29.17 -0.45
C ASP A 551 -44.35 -28.80 -1.86
N GLY A 552 -43.77 -29.42 -2.88
CA GLY A 552 -44.04 -29.16 -4.30
C GLY A 552 -43.55 -27.80 -4.81
N SER A 553 -42.93 -26.96 -3.98
CA SER A 553 -42.47 -25.62 -4.37
C SER A 553 -41.03 -25.62 -4.86
N GLU A 554 -40.75 -24.79 -5.87
CA GLU A 554 -39.41 -24.63 -6.45
C GLU A 554 -38.69 -23.43 -5.83
N TYR A 555 -37.44 -23.65 -5.43
CA TYR A 555 -36.57 -22.68 -4.79
C TYR A 555 -35.26 -22.52 -5.54
N GLU A 556 -34.74 -21.30 -5.56
CA GLU A 556 -33.37 -21.01 -5.97
C GLU A 556 -32.49 -20.76 -4.74
N PHE A 557 -31.29 -21.31 -4.76
CA PHE A 557 -30.33 -21.30 -3.66
C PHE A 557 -29.00 -20.72 -4.11
N ARG A 558 -28.33 -19.94 -3.27
CA ARG A 558 -26.95 -19.48 -3.49
C ARG A 558 -26.21 -19.34 -2.17
N LEU A 559 -24.89 -19.38 -2.23
CA LEU A 559 -23.99 -19.39 -1.07
C LEU A 559 -22.94 -18.28 -1.22
N ARG A 560 -22.47 -17.73 -0.11
CA ARG A 560 -21.24 -16.92 -0.05
C ARG A 560 -20.44 -17.24 1.21
N ALA A 561 -19.14 -17.01 1.17
CA ALA A 561 -18.25 -17.14 2.31
C ALA A 561 -18.09 -15.82 3.08
N TRP A 562 -17.85 -15.95 4.38
CA TRP A 562 -17.54 -14.90 5.33
C TRP A 562 -16.22 -15.21 6.02
N SER A 563 -15.29 -14.26 5.99
CA SER A 563 -14.07 -14.33 6.79
C SER A 563 -14.33 -13.93 8.25
N PRO A 564 -13.47 -14.33 9.21
CA PRO A 564 -13.56 -13.85 10.60
C PRO A 564 -13.51 -12.33 10.72
N GLY A 565 -12.86 -11.69 9.76
CA GLY A 565 -12.80 -10.24 9.62
C GLY A 565 -13.95 -9.65 8.82
N GLY A 566 -15.12 -10.28 8.76
CA GLY A 566 -16.32 -9.72 8.11
C GLY A 566 -16.26 -9.59 6.58
N GLY A 567 -15.12 -9.88 5.95
CA GLY A 567 -14.97 -9.91 4.49
C GLY A 567 -15.91 -10.94 3.85
N LYS A 568 -16.61 -10.53 2.79
CA LYS A 568 -17.59 -11.36 2.07
C LYS A 568 -17.04 -11.74 0.69
N SER A 569 -17.26 -12.99 0.28
CA SER A 569 -17.04 -13.37 -1.12
C SER A 569 -18.19 -12.90 -2.00
N ASP A 570 -18.00 -12.94 -3.32
CA ASP A 570 -19.13 -12.96 -4.26
C ASP A 570 -20.03 -14.17 -4.01
N TRP A 571 -21.28 -14.08 -4.49
CA TRP A 571 -22.24 -15.18 -4.45
C TRP A 571 -21.89 -16.26 -5.49
N THR A 572 -22.17 -17.51 -5.14
CA THR A 572 -22.23 -18.60 -6.13
C THR A 572 -23.39 -18.39 -7.11
N SER A 573 -23.33 -19.08 -8.25
CA SER A 573 -24.49 -19.18 -9.15
C SER A 573 -25.66 -19.87 -8.46
N TYR A 574 -26.88 -19.49 -8.86
CA TYR A 574 -28.09 -20.12 -8.33
C TYR A 574 -28.17 -21.61 -8.69
N VAL A 575 -28.53 -22.42 -7.69
CA VAL A 575 -28.93 -23.82 -7.84
C VAL A 575 -30.43 -23.90 -7.61
N ILE A 576 -31.18 -24.50 -8.53
CA ILE A 576 -32.65 -24.62 -8.44
C ILE A 576 -33.03 -26.03 -8.01
N ARG A 577 -33.93 -26.17 -7.03
CA ARG A 577 -34.48 -27.46 -6.57
C ARG A 577 -35.95 -27.33 -6.20
N THR A 578 -36.72 -28.39 -6.44
CA THR A 578 -38.09 -28.55 -5.95
C THR A 578 -38.08 -29.29 -4.63
N ALA A 579 -38.70 -28.71 -3.61
CA ALA A 579 -38.86 -29.36 -2.32
C ALA A 579 -39.93 -30.46 -2.41
N THR A 580 -39.55 -31.71 -2.15
CA THR A 580 -40.47 -32.86 -2.14
C THR A 580 -40.42 -33.53 -0.77
N ALA A 581 -41.51 -33.44 -0.01
CA ALA A 581 -41.60 -33.95 1.36
C ALA A 581 -41.70 -35.48 1.42
N ASP A 582 -42.34 -36.11 0.42
CA ASP A 582 -42.35 -37.56 0.25
C ASP A 582 -41.97 -37.94 -1.19
N PRO A 583 -40.72 -38.37 -1.44
CA PRO A 583 -40.26 -38.76 -2.77
C PRO A 583 -40.70 -40.18 -3.16
N THR A 584 -41.34 -40.94 -2.27
CA THR A 584 -41.68 -42.34 -2.54
C THR A 584 -43.06 -42.40 -3.19
N ALA A 585 -43.13 -42.97 -4.40
CA ALA A 585 -44.42 -43.21 -5.05
C ALA A 585 -45.25 -44.25 -4.27
N PRO A 586 -46.58 -44.10 -4.20
CA PRO A 586 -47.45 -45.15 -3.70
C PRO A 586 -47.47 -46.35 -4.67
N PRO A 587 -47.95 -47.54 -4.23
CA PRO A 587 -48.18 -48.67 -5.13
C PRO A 587 -49.19 -48.33 -6.23
N VAL A 588 -49.07 -49.01 -7.37
CA VAL A 588 -49.99 -48.83 -8.50
C VAL A 588 -51.45 -49.20 -8.13
N PRO A 589 -52.46 -48.61 -8.77
CA PRO A 589 -53.85 -49.05 -8.61
C PRO A 589 -54.02 -50.52 -9.04
N ALA A 590 -54.87 -51.27 -8.34
CA ALA A 590 -55.13 -52.68 -8.64
C ALA A 590 -56.48 -52.86 -9.36
N ALA A 591 -56.67 -54.01 -10.02
CA ALA A 591 -57.92 -54.36 -10.73
C ALA A 591 -58.39 -53.26 -11.68
N VAL A 592 -57.45 -52.63 -12.38
CA VAL A 592 -57.72 -51.56 -13.35
C VAL A 592 -58.38 -52.17 -14.59
N SER A 593 -59.58 -51.70 -14.92
CA SER A 593 -60.33 -52.10 -16.12
C SER A 593 -61.17 -50.94 -16.65
N SER A 594 -61.66 -51.08 -17.87
CA SER A 594 -62.57 -50.13 -18.51
C SER A 594 -63.71 -50.87 -19.19
N ASP A 595 -64.92 -50.35 -19.07
CA ASP A 595 -66.10 -50.83 -19.80
C ASP A 595 -66.38 -49.93 -21.00
N ASP A 596 -66.65 -50.56 -22.14
CA ASP A 596 -67.15 -49.90 -23.35
C ASP A 596 -68.57 -49.35 -23.11
N GLY A 597 -68.92 -48.22 -23.74
CA GLY A 597 -70.23 -47.60 -23.52
C GLY A 597 -70.65 -46.57 -24.57
N ALA A 598 -71.96 -46.34 -24.65
CA ALA A 598 -72.52 -45.34 -25.56
C ALA A 598 -72.41 -43.94 -24.93
N GLY A 599 -71.57 -43.09 -25.52
CA GLY A 599 -71.30 -41.73 -25.02
C GLY A 599 -70.45 -41.62 -23.75
N SER A 600 -70.00 -42.72 -23.13
CA SER A 600 -69.06 -42.69 -22.01
C SER A 600 -68.29 -44.02 -21.83
N ALA A 601 -67.03 -43.93 -21.43
CA ALA A 601 -66.21 -45.04 -20.93
C ALA A 601 -66.22 -45.03 -19.40
N VAL A 602 -66.49 -46.17 -18.76
CA VAL A 602 -66.45 -46.27 -17.29
C VAL A 602 -65.21 -47.04 -16.87
N LEU A 603 -64.33 -46.38 -16.12
CA LEU A 603 -63.10 -46.94 -15.58
C LEU A 603 -63.37 -47.48 -14.18
N HIS A 604 -62.78 -48.63 -13.86
CA HIS A 604 -62.86 -49.27 -12.56
C HIS A 604 -61.47 -49.57 -12.04
N TRP A 605 -61.24 -49.33 -10.75
CA TRP A 605 -59.98 -49.69 -10.08
C TRP A 605 -60.17 -49.85 -8.58
N THR A 606 -59.17 -50.42 -7.92
CA THR A 606 -59.04 -50.42 -6.46
C THR A 606 -57.82 -49.60 -6.07
N THR A 607 -58.01 -48.62 -5.19
CA THR A 607 -56.91 -47.81 -4.68
C THR A 607 -55.95 -48.66 -3.85
N PRO A 608 -54.63 -48.42 -3.92
CA PRO A 608 -53.64 -49.22 -3.22
C PRO A 608 -53.84 -49.17 -1.70
N ASN A 609 -53.51 -50.27 -1.01
CA ASN A 609 -53.48 -50.32 0.45
C ASN A 609 -52.19 -49.69 0.99
N SER A 610 -52.09 -48.36 0.91
CA SER A 610 -50.92 -47.62 1.36
C SER A 610 -51.34 -46.33 2.05
N THR A 611 -50.73 -46.03 3.19
CA THR A 611 -50.89 -44.72 3.85
C THR A 611 -50.24 -43.58 3.05
N ASN A 612 -49.42 -43.91 2.06
CA ASN A 612 -48.79 -42.97 1.13
C ASN A 612 -49.67 -42.66 -0.09
N PHE A 613 -50.88 -43.21 -0.17
CA PHE A 613 -51.82 -42.94 -1.26
C PHE A 613 -52.66 -41.69 -0.97
N ALA A 614 -52.72 -40.76 -1.92
CA ALA A 614 -53.56 -39.56 -1.83
C ALA A 614 -54.61 -39.49 -2.94
N SER A 615 -54.25 -39.85 -4.18
CA SER A 615 -55.14 -39.74 -5.33
C SER A 615 -54.81 -40.73 -6.44
N THR A 616 -55.78 -40.99 -7.31
CA THR A 616 -55.57 -41.69 -8.59
C THR A 616 -55.68 -40.68 -9.73
N LEU A 617 -54.65 -40.54 -10.56
CA LEU A 617 -54.68 -39.72 -11.76
C LEU A 617 -55.07 -40.58 -12.96
N ILE A 618 -55.95 -40.05 -13.80
CA ILE A 618 -56.51 -40.73 -14.96
C ILE A 618 -56.02 -40.02 -16.21
N TYR A 619 -55.28 -40.73 -17.05
CA TYR A 619 -54.77 -40.25 -18.32
C TYR A 619 -55.50 -40.91 -19.48
N ARG A 620 -55.65 -40.20 -20.59
CA ARG A 620 -56.31 -40.68 -21.83
C ARG A 620 -55.53 -40.31 -23.07
N ASN A 621 -55.56 -41.19 -24.07
CA ASN A 621 -55.06 -40.94 -25.42
C ASN A 621 -55.89 -41.71 -26.47
N ALA A 622 -55.91 -41.24 -27.72
CA ALA A 622 -56.47 -42.00 -28.85
C ALA A 622 -55.47 -43.02 -29.43
N VAL A 623 -54.20 -42.93 -29.05
CA VAL A 623 -53.12 -43.86 -29.41
C VAL A 623 -52.69 -44.62 -28.17
N ASN A 624 -52.29 -45.89 -28.30
CA ASN A 624 -51.79 -46.71 -27.19
C ASN A 624 -50.37 -46.31 -26.77
N ASP A 625 -50.20 -45.08 -26.32
CA ASP A 625 -48.93 -44.52 -25.86
C ASP A 625 -49.16 -43.57 -24.67
N PHE A 626 -48.66 -43.98 -23.50
CA PHE A 626 -48.76 -43.20 -22.27
C PHE A 626 -47.94 -41.90 -22.33
N ALA A 627 -46.81 -41.90 -23.05
CA ALA A 627 -45.93 -40.73 -23.12
C ALA A 627 -46.60 -39.53 -23.80
N THR A 628 -47.65 -39.77 -24.59
CA THR A 628 -48.43 -38.74 -25.28
C THR A 628 -49.85 -38.59 -24.71
N ALA A 629 -50.17 -39.27 -23.60
CA ALA A 629 -51.47 -39.20 -22.96
C ALA A 629 -51.67 -37.90 -22.18
N THR A 630 -52.90 -37.40 -22.15
CA THR A 630 -53.28 -36.18 -21.43
C THR A 630 -54.01 -36.54 -20.15
N LEU A 631 -53.72 -35.83 -19.05
CA LEU A 631 -54.45 -35.96 -17.79
C LEU A 631 -55.92 -35.54 -17.99
N VAL A 632 -56.85 -36.42 -17.62
CA VAL A 632 -58.29 -36.21 -17.68
C VAL A 632 -58.81 -35.72 -16.34
N ASP A 633 -58.47 -36.42 -15.26
CA ASP A 633 -58.93 -36.07 -13.91
C ASP A 633 -58.00 -36.65 -12.82
N ALA A 634 -58.06 -36.08 -11.62
CA ALA A 634 -57.35 -36.53 -10.43
C ALA A 634 -58.33 -36.81 -9.28
N ILE A 635 -58.52 -38.08 -8.94
CA ILE A 635 -59.51 -38.55 -7.98
C ILE A 635 -58.88 -38.74 -6.60
N TYR A 636 -59.08 -37.77 -5.70
CA TYR A 636 -58.64 -37.84 -4.31
C TYR A 636 -59.49 -38.83 -3.49
N SER A 637 -58.83 -39.78 -2.83
CA SER A 637 -59.55 -40.81 -2.06
C SER A 637 -58.67 -41.52 -1.03
N GLY A 638 -59.32 -42.25 -0.10
CA GLY A 638 -58.61 -43.10 0.86
C GLY A 638 -58.10 -44.42 0.25
N PRO A 639 -57.18 -45.11 0.95
CA PRO A 639 -56.62 -46.39 0.51
C PRO A 639 -57.63 -47.54 0.57
N SER A 640 -57.39 -48.60 -0.21
CA SER A 640 -58.18 -49.84 -0.24
C SER A 640 -59.67 -49.67 -0.62
N LEU A 641 -59.99 -48.69 -1.46
CA LEU A 641 -61.35 -48.42 -1.92
C LEU A 641 -61.52 -48.85 -3.38
N VAL A 642 -62.63 -49.54 -3.68
CA VAL A 642 -63.07 -49.73 -5.06
C VAL A 642 -63.67 -48.42 -5.58
N ARG A 643 -63.23 -48.00 -6.75
CA ARG A 643 -63.59 -46.73 -7.38
C ARG A 643 -64.02 -46.96 -8.83
N SER A 644 -64.84 -46.04 -9.30
CA SER A 644 -65.15 -45.91 -10.72
C SER A 644 -65.21 -44.45 -11.14
N TYR A 645 -64.95 -44.20 -12.41
CA TYR A 645 -65.02 -42.88 -13.02
C TYR A 645 -65.57 -43.00 -14.44
N ALA A 646 -66.53 -42.16 -14.81
CA ALA A 646 -67.09 -42.11 -16.14
C ALA A 646 -66.50 -40.94 -16.91
N ASP A 647 -65.76 -41.23 -17.97
CA ASP A 647 -65.26 -40.24 -18.92
C ASP A 647 -66.16 -40.23 -20.16
N ALA A 648 -66.50 -39.05 -20.69
CA ALA A 648 -67.42 -38.89 -21.82
C ALA A 648 -66.74 -38.23 -23.03
N PRO A 649 -65.77 -38.91 -23.68
CA PRO A 649 -65.19 -38.41 -24.93
C PRO A 649 -66.15 -38.59 -26.11
N ALA A 650 -65.79 -38.02 -27.27
CA ALA A 650 -66.48 -38.28 -28.53
C ALA A 650 -66.38 -39.77 -28.93
N ALA A 651 -67.20 -40.22 -29.87
CA ALA A 651 -67.14 -41.61 -30.34
C ALA A 651 -65.76 -41.94 -30.95
N GLY A 652 -65.16 -43.04 -30.50
CA GLY A 652 -63.80 -43.44 -30.88
C GLY A 652 -63.21 -44.52 -29.98
N THR A 653 -62.00 -44.96 -30.32
CA THR A 653 -61.19 -45.86 -29.48
C THR A 653 -60.21 -45.05 -28.66
N TYR A 654 -60.22 -45.24 -27.34
CA TYR A 654 -59.33 -44.58 -26.40
C TYR A 654 -58.55 -45.59 -25.57
N TYR A 655 -57.41 -45.16 -25.07
CA TYR A 655 -56.56 -45.88 -24.15
C TYR A 655 -56.47 -45.06 -22.87
N TYR A 656 -56.71 -45.70 -21.73
CA TYR A 656 -56.62 -45.06 -20.42
C TYR A 656 -55.48 -45.65 -19.61
N TRP A 657 -54.85 -44.79 -18.81
CA TRP A 657 -53.85 -45.18 -17.82
C TRP A 657 -54.17 -44.56 -16.49
N LEU A 658 -54.06 -45.35 -15.43
CA LEU A 658 -54.24 -44.90 -14.07
C LEU A 658 -52.90 -44.96 -13.33
N THR A 659 -52.55 -43.88 -12.65
CA THR A 659 -51.42 -43.82 -11.71
C THR A 659 -51.94 -43.48 -10.32
N SER A 660 -51.26 -43.97 -9.28
CA SER A 660 -51.47 -43.52 -7.90
C SER A 660 -50.49 -42.39 -7.59
N ALA A 661 -50.91 -41.33 -6.92
CA ALA A 661 -50.02 -40.28 -6.42
C ALA A 661 -50.10 -40.12 -4.90
N ASN A 662 -48.99 -39.72 -4.29
CA ASN A 662 -48.94 -39.31 -2.89
C ASN A 662 -49.30 -37.82 -2.73
N PHE A 663 -49.25 -37.33 -1.49
CA PHE A 663 -49.57 -35.92 -1.18
C PHE A 663 -48.53 -34.93 -1.74
N SER A 664 -47.32 -35.40 -2.05
CA SER A 664 -46.25 -34.63 -2.70
C SER A 664 -46.30 -34.71 -4.24
N GLY A 665 -47.33 -35.32 -4.81
CA GLY A 665 -47.54 -35.42 -6.25
C GLY A 665 -46.64 -36.43 -6.96
N VAL A 666 -45.92 -37.29 -6.24
CA VAL A 666 -45.10 -38.35 -6.84
C VAL A 666 -45.98 -39.51 -7.29
N GLU A 667 -45.96 -39.79 -8.59
CA GLU A 667 -46.78 -40.82 -9.22
C GLU A 667 -46.12 -42.20 -9.25
N SER A 668 -46.95 -43.24 -9.15
CA SER A 668 -46.59 -44.62 -9.41
C SER A 668 -46.40 -44.86 -10.92
N ALA A 669 -45.91 -46.05 -11.28
CA ALA A 669 -46.01 -46.50 -12.67
C ALA A 669 -47.48 -46.53 -13.15
N ALA A 670 -47.67 -46.31 -14.45
CA ALA A 670 -48.99 -46.33 -15.08
C ALA A 670 -49.52 -47.75 -15.29
N VAL A 671 -50.81 -47.96 -15.01
CA VAL A 671 -51.53 -49.20 -15.30
C VAL A 671 -52.54 -48.94 -16.39
N ALA A 672 -52.39 -49.61 -17.53
CA ALA A 672 -53.27 -49.46 -18.68
C ALA A 672 -54.59 -50.25 -18.47
N THR A 673 -55.72 -49.69 -18.91
CA THR A 673 -57.00 -50.40 -18.94
C THR A 673 -57.18 -51.28 -20.18
N GLY A 674 -56.37 -51.04 -21.22
CA GLY A 674 -56.57 -51.58 -22.56
C GLY A 674 -57.29 -50.59 -23.49
N ALA A 675 -57.71 -51.06 -24.66
CA ALA A 675 -58.51 -50.25 -25.57
C ALA A 675 -59.97 -50.22 -25.10
N THR A 676 -60.56 -49.03 -25.05
CA THR A 676 -61.96 -48.79 -24.69
C THR A 676 -62.67 -48.13 -25.87
N ILE A 677 -63.82 -48.67 -26.26
CA ILE A 677 -64.63 -48.18 -27.38
C ILE A 677 -65.79 -47.35 -26.83
N VAL A 678 -65.87 -46.10 -27.24
CA VAL A 678 -67.02 -45.23 -27.01
C VAL A 678 -67.80 -45.11 -28.32
N SER A 679 -69.04 -45.59 -28.33
CA SER A 679 -69.90 -45.64 -29.53
C SER A 679 -70.88 -44.49 -29.62
#